data_AF-A0AAV0WD86-F1
#
_entry.id   AF-A0AAV0WD86-F1
#
_cell.length_a   1.000
_cell.length_b   1.000
_cell.length_c   1.000
_cell.angle_alpha   90.00
_cell.angle_beta   90.00
_cell.angle_gamma   90.00
#
_symmetry.space_group_name_H-M   'P 1'
#
loop_
_entity.id
_entity.type
_entity.pdbx_description
1 polymer ?
#
loop_
_entity_poly.entity_id
_entity_poly.type
_entity_poly.pdbx_seq_one_letter_code
_entity_poly.pdbx_strand_id
1 'polypeptide(L)'
;MECNYSGNYKISHSKKRKLFGSEKIRALTTMLNENVNPSVFNRIEASRLMSEGDKAPAQIPSLISLRTAKSRAISLTRLHQDPVIAINIMKYNSSFCSTIRDIGYDGFFVHFWSNLQLRIYKDCYSKCKIPSISFDATGGCCRKIKRPDNTMSSNLFLYEGVMEVDGKTFTVCSMISEKHDTLSICTWLKRWLKCGVKSPKMAISDQSLALMSAIVQSFTQYNSLEEYLRICFKLIMNTQVNEKDIPLCFVRNDINHFVKLISQWTPLKKSKFPRTRQLFIRSMTLLIYCSSMEEAKQILEAIFKVALSKYDGLCLGATNNNITEETPCAKSKKYLQSLISNKSSYFQTFDNYIENTISNEESNSVNESICADIDSSFMNWASIIANRSKIDVEQLEGEYDNAQYVPEIVPLVLNAMKLYPCWSGIMTKTFKYGDASVSSCRVESNFNNIKNRVFNGDNLPMRVDNFLEKLVSYYNGDHLLLQSSDSIVTTNSNIDENLGSNLDTNNYNSQTVSSNKSIINEHHLNDQELETDCTDEGFYIGGTINNSNQKLYNKNVVQIEEDQDMECTEKRKTSTGTILNNEFNTNICLPCKNGDFPTGIHRCAFCNRSVHLFGCSVNLVDSEEGYGESRICLLCFNQSEENNAEEQWQKKNISNRPPIRSANSYLTSQPGFDHLDLSQNGSIKAIIFLKNGNTFQNKPCTLPGIGKVILNNSCSPDSLMSILACAAADSKVYYDYLSSISKKDKTAKFIISMLNTKTRKVMHKERIILLAPYFLSKDKHLIGGISTIDAMDTLSSTAHKMLKNMPSYKKINQCTNFTCEDFSSQQSYEVVTLTAIDGKINIQKEVDIFFKNETTICSYCDSKRNITVNVKKNVLIELVSIPKELEASTSALDIDIINDIQQNYAGETLLTLDEIPKTLNVNGHTYYIRGTIVFNSGLRTGLRVTSGHYKAFAYRKNNYWEVYDDLKDGITQPKAIKNNVEVIIYTI
;
A
#
# COMPACT_ATOMS: atom_id res chain seq x y z
N MET A 1 19.94 13.08 -63.65
CA MET A 1 20.95 12.02 -63.89
C MET A 1 20.83 11.01 -62.77
N GLU A 2 20.47 9.76 -63.07
CA GLU A 2 20.56 8.67 -62.09
C GLU A 2 21.97 8.07 -62.15
N CYS A 3 22.69 8.07 -61.02
CA CYS A 3 24.06 7.58 -60.96
C CYS A 3 24.09 6.15 -60.39
N ASN A 4 23.84 5.16 -61.25
CA ASN A 4 23.83 3.75 -60.88
C ASN A 4 25.25 3.21 -60.66
N TYR A 5 25.65 3.10 -59.39
CA TYR A 5 26.93 2.48 -58.99
C TYR A 5 26.80 0.95 -58.93
N SER A 6 27.34 0.26 -59.95
CA SER A 6 27.59 -1.17 -59.89
C SER A 6 28.83 -1.45 -59.02
N GLY A 7 28.70 -2.38 -58.07
CA GLY A 7 29.77 -2.72 -57.13
C GLY A 7 29.70 -4.19 -56.73
N ASN A 8 30.87 -4.83 -56.57
CA ASN A 8 30.93 -6.24 -56.20
C ASN A 8 30.74 -6.41 -54.68
N TYR A 9 29.48 -6.51 -54.25
CA TYR A 9 29.06 -6.62 -52.84
C TYR A 9 29.56 -7.89 -52.13
N LYS A 10 30.14 -8.87 -52.84
CA LYS A 10 30.73 -10.08 -52.24
C LYS A 10 32.16 -9.89 -51.71
N ILE A 11 32.78 -8.71 -51.90
CA ILE A 11 34.15 -8.44 -51.45
C ILE A 11 34.19 -8.08 -49.95
N SER A 12 35.08 -8.73 -49.20
CA SER A 12 35.27 -8.49 -47.77
C SER A 12 35.93 -7.12 -47.51
N HIS A 13 35.13 -6.12 -47.12
CA HIS A 13 35.62 -4.80 -46.77
C HIS A 13 36.37 -4.80 -45.42
N SER A 14 37.71 -4.68 -45.46
CA SER A 14 38.58 -4.63 -44.27
C SER A 14 38.54 -3.31 -43.49
N LYS A 15 37.98 -2.23 -44.07
CA LYS A 15 37.89 -0.90 -43.45
C LYS A 15 36.44 -0.38 -43.52
N LYS A 16 35.92 0.07 -42.38
CA LYS A 16 34.61 0.75 -42.31
C LYS A 16 34.66 2.11 -43.00
N ARG A 17 33.54 2.55 -43.59
CA ARG A 17 33.40 3.91 -44.14
C ARG A 17 33.49 4.95 -43.00
N LYS A 18 34.06 6.12 -43.27
CA LYS A 18 34.04 7.25 -42.32
C LYS A 18 32.60 7.78 -42.19
N LEU A 19 32.23 8.26 -41.01
CA LEU A 19 30.91 8.86 -40.75
C LEU A 19 30.97 10.37 -41.03
N PHE A 20 30.39 10.82 -42.16
CA PHE A 20 30.36 12.22 -42.60
C PHE A 20 29.02 12.55 -43.30
N GLY A 21 28.83 13.82 -43.67
CA GLY A 21 27.65 14.29 -44.41
C GLY A 21 26.32 14.03 -43.70
N SER A 22 25.27 13.80 -44.50
CA SER A 22 23.91 13.47 -44.04
C SER A 22 23.86 12.28 -43.08
N GLU A 23 24.67 11.24 -43.30
CA GLU A 23 24.73 10.07 -42.40
C GLU A 23 25.24 10.43 -41.00
N LYS A 24 26.21 11.34 -40.90
CA LYS A 24 26.65 11.87 -39.60
C LYS A 24 25.55 12.68 -38.91
N ILE A 25 24.78 13.46 -39.68
CA ILE A 25 23.67 14.26 -39.15
C ILE A 25 22.56 13.32 -38.65
N ARG A 26 22.08 12.40 -39.49
CA ARG A 26 21.08 11.37 -39.14
C ARG A 26 21.46 10.63 -37.86
N ALA A 27 22.68 10.10 -37.79
CA ALA A 27 23.17 9.40 -36.61
C ALA A 27 23.23 10.30 -35.35
N LEU A 28 23.58 11.58 -35.48
CA LEU A 28 23.61 12.51 -34.35
C LEU A 28 22.22 12.93 -33.89
N THR A 29 21.31 13.26 -34.81
CA THR A 29 19.91 13.63 -34.49
C THR A 29 19.23 12.50 -33.71
N THR A 30 19.29 11.27 -34.22
CA THR A 30 18.69 10.11 -33.53
C THR A 30 19.40 9.78 -32.21
N MET A 31 20.71 9.98 -32.12
CA MET A 31 21.43 9.77 -30.85
C MET A 31 21.24 10.89 -29.82
N LEU A 32 20.74 12.08 -30.19
CA LEU A 32 20.63 13.24 -29.29
C LEU A 32 19.17 13.62 -29.01
N ASN A 33 18.37 13.82 -30.05
CA ASN A 33 17.00 14.31 -29.97
C ASN A 33 16.03 13.17 -29.61
N GLU A 34 16.18 12.02 -30.27
CA GLU A 34 15.42 10.78 -29.97
C GLU A 34 16.05 9.99 -28.79
N ASN A 35 17.13 10.52 -28.19
CA ASN A 35 17.95 9.94 -27.12
C ASN A 35 18.39 8.46 -27.33
N VAL A 36 18.49 7.99 -28.57
CA VAL A 36 18.84 6.60 -28.87
C VAL A 36 20.29 6.30 -28.44
N ASN A 37 20.50 5.15 -27.80
CA ASN A 37 21.84 4.72 -27.41
C ASN A 37 22.67 4.35 -28.67
N PRO A 38 23.96 4.73 -28.76
CA PRO A 38 24.85 4.31 -29.85
C PRO A 38 24.82 2.81 -30.21
N SER A 39 24.59 1.90 -29.25
CA SER A 39 24.47 0.47 -29.54
C SER A 39 23.08 0.04 -30.06
N VAL A 40 22.04 0.83 -29.81
CA VAL A 40 20.69 0.61 -30.35
C VAL A 40 20.64 1.13 -31.79
N PHE A 41 21.14 2.34 -32.05
CA PHE A 41 21.29 2.88 -33.42
C PHE A 41 22.10 1.94 -34.32
N ASN A 42 23.23 1.41 -33.81
CA ASN A 42 24.05 0.43 -34.51
C ASN A 42 23.32 -0.89 -34.85
N ARG A 43 22.37 -1.33 -34.01
CA ARG A 43 21.53 -2.52 -34.25
C ARG A 43 20.40 -2.24 -35.23
N ILE A 44 19.76 -1.07 -35.14
CA ILE A 44 18.73 -0.63 -36.11
C ILE A 44 19.32 -0.59 -37.52
N GLU A 45 20.52 0.00 -37.68
CA GLU A 45 21.22 0.01 -38.96
C GLU A 45 21.71 -1.39 -39.41
N ALA A 46 21.89 -2.36 -38.49
CA ALA A 46 22.12 -3.75 -38.86
C ALA A 46 20.85 -4.41 -39.39
N SER A 47 19.73 -4.33 -38.65
CA SER A 47 18.43 -4.86 -39.09
C SER A 47 17.91 -4.22 -40.39
N ARG A 48 18.37 -3.02 -40.74
CA ARG A 48 18.03 -2.31 -41.99
C ARG A 48 18.95 -2.66 -43.18
N LEU A 49 20.13 -3.26 -42.94
CA LEU A 49 21.18 -3.44 -43.96
C LEU A 49 21.79 -4.86 -44.01
N MET A 50 21.27 -5.81 -43.24
CA MET A 50 21.80 -7.18 -43.15
C MET A 50 20.68 -8.21 -43.14
N SER A 51 20.82 -9.26 -43.93
CA SER A 51 20.08 -10.51 -43.82
C SER A 51 20.80 -11.51 -42.89
N GLU A 52 20.13 -12.62 -42.56
CA GLU A 52 20.76 -13.68 -41.77
C GLU A 52 21.93 -14.32 -42.54
N GLY A 53 23.09 -14.44 -41.88
CA GLY A 53 24.34 -14.90 -42.47
C GLY A 53 25.28 -13.80 -43.00
N ASP A 54 24.83 -12.54 -43.10
CA ASP A 54 25.67 -11.46 -43.65
C ASP A 54 26.86 -11.07 -42.77
N LYS A 55 27.97 -10.70 -43.42
CA LYS A 55 29.12 -10.05 -42.77
C LYS A 55 28.87 -8.54 -42.67
N ALA A 56 28.99 -7.99 -41.45
CA ALA A 56 28.59 -6.61 -41.13
C ALA A 56 29.16 -5.53 -42.08
N PRO A 57 28.36 -4.94 -43.00
CA PRO A 57 28.84 -4.13 -44.12
C PRO A 57 29.60 -2.86 -43.72
N ALA A 58 30.40 -2.33 -44.64
CA ALA A 58 31.27 -1.17 -44.40
C ALA A 58 30.51 0.12 -44.03
N GLN A 59 29.24 0.20 -44.41
CA GLN A 59 28.30 1.28 -44.16
C GLN A 59 27.94 1.41 -42.67
N ILE A 60 27.75 0.29 -41.95
CA ILE A 60 27.37 0.31 -40.53
C ILE A 60 28.54 0.87 -39.70
N PRO A 61 28.40 2.04 -39.06
CA PRO A 61 29.49 2.68 -38.32
C PRO A 61 29.92 1.86 -37.10
N SER A 62 31.19 1.97 -36.70
CA SER A 62 31.65 1.31 -35.46
C SER A 62 31.01 1.96 -34.22
N LEU A 63 30.76 1.16 -33.19
CA LEU A 63 30.23 1.64 -31.91
C LEU A 63 31.16 2.68 -31.24
N ILE A 64 32.48 2.58 -31.45
CA ILE A 64 33.48 3.56 -31.00
C ILE A 64 33.31 4.89 -31.75
N SER A 65 33.10 4.83 -33.08
CA SER A 65 32.86 6.00 -33.92
C SER A 65 31.58 6.73 -33.51
N LEU A 66 30.49 6.01 -33.24
CA LEU A 66 29.21 6.58 -32.79
C LEU A 66 29.32 7.20 -31.39
N ARG A 67 29.98 6.53 -30.43
CA ARG A 67 30.28 7.08 -29.10
C ARG A 67 31.12 8.34 -29.18
N THR A 68 32.17 8.34 -30.00
CA THR A 68 33.02 9.52 -30.23
C THR A 68 32.23 10.67 -30.89
N ALA A 69 31.34 10.36 -31.84
CA ALA A 69 30.48 11.36 -32.48
C ALA A 69 29.50 12.00 -31.47
N LYS A 70 28.73 11.19 -30.71
CA LYS A 70 27.83 11.69 -29.65
C LYS A 70 28.60 12.52 -28.62
N SER A 71 29.76 12.05 -28.18
CA SER A 71 30.61 12.78 -27.21
C SER A 71 31.16 14.10 -27.75
N ARG A 72 31.52 14.19 -29.04
CA ARG A 72 31.98 15.44 -29.66
C ARG A 72 30.83 16.42 -29.85
N ALA A 73 29.65 15.97 -30.29
CA ALA A 73 28.47 16.83 -30.41
C ALA A 73 28.05 17.42 -29.05
N ILE A 74 27.96 16.60 -27.99
CA ILE A 74 27.70 17.05 -26.60
C ILE A 74 28.83 17.96 -26.05
N SER A 75 30.01 17.97 -26.67
CA SER A 75 31.08 18.89 -26.28
C SER A 75 31.01 20.23 -27.02
N LEU A 76 30.35 20.29 -28.18
CA LEU A 76 30.12 21.52 -28.97
C LEU A 76 28.94 22.35 -28.42
N THR A 77 28.00 21.73 -27.70
CA THR A 77 26.88 22.44 -27.04
C THR A 77 27.25 23.03 -25.68
N ARG A 78 28.54 23.12 -25.33
CA ARG A 78 29.01 23.63 -24.03
C ARG A 78 29.48 25.06 -24.15
N LEU A 79 29.07 25.90 -23.18
CA LEU A 79 29.56 27.27 -23.04
C LEU A 79 31.08 27.33 -22.78
N HIS A 80 31.65 26.34 -22.09
CA HIS A 80 33.09 26.24 -21.87
C HIS A 80 33.55 24.80 -21.54
N GLN A 81 34.85 24.51 -21.70
CA GLN A 81 35.46 23.19 -21.49
C GLN A 81 35.84 22.88 -20.02
N ASP A 82 36.10 23.91 -19.21
CA ASP A 82 36.01 23.84 -17.74
C ASP A 82 34.55 24.07 -17.29
N PRO A 83 33.98 23.23 -16.40
CA PRO A 83 32.57 23.32 -16.00
C PRO A 83 32.27 24.46 -15.02
N VAL A 84 33.23 24.90 -14.20
CA VAL A 84 33.04 26.01 -13.25
C VAL A 84 32.98 27.33 -14.02
N ILE A 85 33.86 27.50 -15.01
CA ILE A 85 33.82 28.63 -15.94
C ILE A 85 32.52 28.59 -16.78
N ALA A 86 32.05 27.42 -17.19
CA ALA A 86 30.75 27.30 -17.87
C ALA A 86 29.60 27.81 -17.00
N ILE A 87 29.53 27.44 -15.72
CA ILE A 87 28.52 27.94 -14.76
C ILE A 87 28.68 29.45 -14.51
N ASN A 88 29.91 29.97 -14.50
CA ASN A 88 30.12 31.41 -14.42
C ASN A 88 29.56 32.15 -15.65
N ILE A 89 29.72 31.61 -16.86
CA ILE A 89 29.08 32.15 -18.07
C ILE A 89 27.55 32.04 -17.97
N MET A 90 27.01 30.91 -17.48
CA MET A 90 25.56 30.77 -17.23
C MET A 90 25.04 31.87 -16.30
N LYS A 91 25.76 32.21 -15.22
CA LYS A 91 25.35 33.24 -14.24
C LYS A 91 25.07 34.61 -14.87
N TYR A 92 25.72 34.96 -15.97
CA TYR A 92 25.51 36.23 -16.68
C TYR A 92 24.63 36.11 -17.93
N ASN A 93 24.15 34.91 -18.26
CA ASN A 93 23.15 34.68 -19.30
C ASN A 93 21.74 35.03 -18.78
N SER A 94 20.91 35.68 -19.61
CA SER A 94 19.55 36.10 -19.27
C SER A 94 18.64 34.96 -18.78
N SER A 95 18.87 33.72 -19.23
CA SER A 95 18.11 32.55 -18.77
C SER A 95 18.39 32.13 -17.32
N PHE A 96 19.52 32.55 -16.72
CA PHE A 96 19.93 32.08 -15.38
C PHE A 96 20.37 33.19 -14.41
N CYS A 97 20.51 34.44 -14.86
CA CYS A 97 20.98 35.57 -14.03
C CYS A 97 20.11 35.87 -12.80
N SER A 98 18.82 35.52 -12.85
CA SER A 98 17.87 35.63 -11.73
C SER A 98 17.83 34.38 -10.83
N THR A 99 18.64 33.35 -11.11
CA THR A 99 18.60 32.04 -10.45
C THR A 99 19.94 31.60 -9.87
N ILE A 100 21.05 31.70 -10.61
CA ILE A 100 22.40 31.36 -10.08
C ILE A 100 22.90 32.55 -9.24
N ARG A 101 22.96 32.38 -7.92
CA ARG A 101 23.25 33.47 -6.98
C ARG A 101 24.72 33.61 -6.69
N ASP A 102 25.41 32.50 -6.38
CA ASP A 102 26.85 32.52 -6.16
C ASP A 102 27.57 31.22 -6.52
N ILE A 103 28.87 31.33 -6.78
CA ILE A 103 29.75 30.25 -7.24
C ILE A 103 31.08 30.31 -6.47
N GLY A 104 31.45 29.23 -5.79
CA GLY A 104 32.80 29.03 -5.26
C GLY A 104 33.65 28.24 -6.24
N TYR A 105 34.89 28.70 -6.50
CA TYR A 105 35.82 27.96 -7.37
C TYR A 105 36.58 26.86 -6.59
N ASP A 106 37.35 27.23 -5.58
CA ASP A 106 38.09 26.29 -4.74
C ASP A 106 37.34 25.95 -3.45
N GLY A 107 37.27 24.66 -3.14
CA GLY A 107 36.17 24.10 -2.37
C GLY A 107 34.81 24.47 -3.00
N PHE A 108 34.56 23.90 -4.17
CA PHE A 108 33.51 24.30 -5.11
C PHE A 108 32.09 24.26 -4.51
N PHE A 109 31.31 25.29 -4.81
CA PHE A 109 29.87 25.31 -4.57
C PHE A 109 29.12 26.14 -5.62
N VAL A 110 27.81 25.93 -5.75
CA VAL A 110 26.88 26.79 -6.49
C VAL A 110 25.61 26.96 -5.66
N HIS A 111 25.23 28.20 -5.38
CA HIS A 111 23.99 28.55 -4.70
C HIS A 111 22.96 28.99 -5.74
N PHE A 112 21.76 28.38 -5.77
CA PHE A 112 20.75 28.70 -6.79
C PHE A 112 19.30 28.63 -6.26
N TRP A 113 18.53 29.67 -6.62
CA TRP A 113 17.09 29.79 -6.41
C TRP A 113 16.57 30.98 -7.25
N SER A 114 15.46 30.81 -7.96
CA SER A 114 14.87 31.85 -8.82
C SER A 114 14.12 32.93 -8.02
N ASN A 115 13.80 34.05 -8.67
CA ASN A 115 12.92 35.06 -8.08
C ASN A 115 11.47 34.54 -7.90
N LEU A 116 11.04 33.54 -8.70
CA LEU A 116 9.74 32.89 -8.53
C LEU A 116 9.70 32.03 -7.25
N GLN A 117 10.76 31.29 -6.94
CA GLN A 117 10.87 30.55 -5.67
C GLN A 117 10.77 31.48 -4.46
N LEU A 118 11.40 32.65 -4.52
CA LEU A 118 11.33 33.68 -3.47
C LEU A 118 9.95 34.34 -3.34
N ARG A 119 9.15 34.37 -4.42
CA ARG A 119 7.75 34.83 -4.38
C ARG A 119 6.85 33.78 -3.74
N ILE A 120 6.82 32.58 -4.31
CA ILE A 120 6.00 31.45 -3.82
C ILE A 120 6.27 31.22 -2.32
N TYR A 121 7.53 31.21 -1.88
CA TYR A 121 7.85 31.04 -0.45
C TYR A 121 7.26 32.16 0.44
N LYS A 122 7.23 33.42 -0.01
CA LYS A 122 6.63 34.54 0.77
C LYS A 122 5.11 34.40 0.85
N ASP A 123 4.49 33.97 -0.23
CA ASP A 123 3.03 33.79 -0.31
C ASP A 123 2.59 32.54 0.49
N CYS A 124 3.37 31.47 0.48
CA CYS A 124 3.18 30.34 1.37
C CYS A 124 3.47 30.70 2.84
N TYR A 125 4.43 31.59 3.13
CA TYR A 125 4.71 32.03 4.50
C TYR A 125 3.55 32.82 5.12
N SER A 126 2.80 33.58 4.32
CA SER A 126 1.59 34.28 4.80
C SER A 126 0.36 33.36 4.88
N LYS A 127 0.20 32.42 3.93
CA LYS A 127 -0.92 31.46 3.92
C LYS A 127 -0.80 30.32 4.94
N CYS A 128 0.40 29.78 5.19
CA CYS A 128 0.59 28.59 6.03
C CYS A 128 0.73 28.93 7.53
N LYS A 129 -0.06 28.27 8.40
CA LYS A 129 0.04 28.38 9.87
C LYS A 129 1.45 28.05 10.40
N ILE A 130 2.09 27.02 9.83
CA ILE A 130 3.43 26.54 10.20
C ILE A 130 4.27 26.34 8.91
N PRO A 131 4.91 27.39 8.36
CA PRO A 131 5.78 27.25 7.20
C PRO A 131 6.98 26.36 7.57
N SER A 132 7.05 25.20 6.91
CA SER A 132 7.91 24.08 7.28
C SER A 132 8.74 23.62 6.08
N ILE A 133 10.06 23.51 6.26
CA ILE A 133 10.98 23.08 5.18
C ILE A 133 11.72 21.82 5.63
N SER A 134 11.79 20.83 4.73
CA SER A 134 12.64 19.64 4.89
C SER A 134 13.95 19.81 4.12
N PHE A 135 15.08 19.59 4.80
CA PHE A 135 16.43 19.73 4.26
C PHE A 135 17.18 18.40 4.29
N ASP A 136 17.77 18.03 3.15
CA ASP A 136 18.68 16.88 3.03
C ASP A 136 19.69 17.13 1.88
N ALA A 137 20.69 16.25 1.71
CA ALA A 137 21.73 16.32 0.70
C ALA A 137 22.00 14.98 0.00
N THR A 138 21.82 14.94 -1.32
CA THR A 138 22.00 13.71 -2.10
C THR A 138 23.25 13.72 -2.96
N GLY A 139 24.07 12.68 -2.83
CA GLY A 139 25.29 12.48 -3.65
C GLY A 139 25.02 11.81 -5.00
N GLY A 140 26.03 11.81 -5.88
CA GLY A 140 26.04 11.03 -7.12
C GLY A 140 25.33 11.67 -8.33
N CYS A 141 24.77 12.87 -8.19
CA CYS A 141 24.17 13.61 -9.30
C CYS A 141 25.24 14.19 -10.25
N CYS A 142 26.31 14.77 -9.69
CA CYS A 142 27.37 15.45 -10.43
C CYS A 142 28.71 14.70 -10.35
N ARG A 143 29.50 14.80 -11.42
CA ARG A 143 30.88 14.30 -11.49
C ARG A 143 31.81 15.19 -10.70
N LYS A 144 32.86 14.59 -10.13
CA LYS A 144 34.00 15.32 -9.57
C LYS A 144 34.59 16.27 -10.61
N ILE A 145 34.98 17.45 -10.17
CA ILE A 145 35.66 18.47 -10.97
C ILE A 145 37.16 18.15 -10.99
N LYS A 146 37.82 18.33 -12.14
CA LYS A 146 39.28 18.19 -12.26
C LYS A 146 39.95 19.53 -11.94
N ARG A 147 40.99 19.51 -11.10
CA ARG A 147 41.77 20.67 -10.67
C ARG A 147 43.02 20.88 -11.58
N PRO A 148 43.66 22.08 -11.57
CA PRO A 148 44.79 22.39 -12.47
C PRO A 148 46.01 21.49 -12.29
N ASP A 149 46.26 21.03 -11.07
CA ASP A 149 47.27 20.04 -10.67
C ASP A 149 46.98 18.60 -11.15
N ASN A 150 45.85 18.40 -11.84
CA ASN A 150 45.25 17.11 -12.23
C ASN A 150 44.58 16.30 -11.11
N THR A 151 44.44 16.83 -9.88
CA THR A 151 43.64 16.19 -8.84
C THR A 151 42.14 16.29 -9.15
N MET A 152 41.32 15.58 -8.36
CA MET A 152 39.87 15.55 -8.49
C MET A 152 39.22 16.03 -7.19
N SER A 153 38.14 16.80 -7.31
CA SER A 153 37.36 17.33 -6.18
C SER A 153 36.88 16.26 -5.19
N SER A 154 36.33 16.69 -4.06
CA SER A 154 35.45 15.86 -3.23
C SER A 154 34.21 15.39 -4.03
N ASN A 155 33.38 14.53 -3.45
CA ASN A 155 32.11 14.16 -4.07
C ASN A 155 31.17 15.38 -4.04
N LEU A 156 30.51 15.68 -5.17
CA LEU A 156 29.53 16.76 -5.21
C LEU A 156 28.16 16.24 -4.72
N PHE A 157 27.58 16.94 -3.75
CA PHE A 157 26.23 16.68 -3.23
C PHE A 157 25.29 17.83 -3.60
N LEU A 158 24.05 17.48 -3.90
CA LEU A 158 22.94 18.40 -4.11
C LEU A 158 22.15 18.52 -2.80
N TYR A 159 22.25 19.69 -2.17
CA TYR A 159 21.45 20.12 -1.02
C TYR A 159 20.17 20.79 -1.50
N GLU A 160 19.05 20.46 -0.88
CA GLU A 160 17.74 21.04 -1.18
C GLU A 160 16.98 21.38 0.11
N GLY A 161 16.27 22.50 0.12
CA GLY A 161 15.18 22.77 1.04
C GLY A 161 13.86 22.60 0.31
N VAL A 162 13.05 21.62 0.68
CA VAL A 162 11.76 21.29 0.05
C VAL A 162 10.62 21.48 1.05
N MET A 163 9.59 22.20 0.65
CA MET A 163 8.34 22.34 1.41
C MET A 163 7.17 21.71 0.64
N GLU A 164 5.97 21.88 1.19
CA GLU A 164 4.74 21.31 0.67
C GLU A 164 3.71 22.43 0.48
N VAL A 165 3.10 22.47 -0.71
CA VAL A 165 2.15 23.50 -1.14
C VAL A 165 1.03 22.79 -1.88
N ASP A 166 -0.20 22.86 -1.36
CA ASP A 166 -1.41 22.29 -1.96
C ASP A 166 -1.26 20.81 -2.39
N GLY A 167 -0.63 20.01 -1.52
CA GLY A 167 -0.35 18.58 -1.73
C GLY A 167 0.79 18.27 -2.71
N LYS A 168 1.47 19.29 -3.24
CA LYS A 168 2.62 19.19 -4.15
C LYS A 168 3.92 19.51 -3.40
N THR A 169 5.04 18.90 -3.84
CA THR A 169 6.38 19.26 -3.37
C THR A 169 6.86 20.54 -4.03
N PHE A 170 7.37 21.50 -3.26
CA PHE A 170 7.93 22.76 -3.77
C PHE A 170 9.38 22.92 -3.33
N THR A 171 10.32 23.11 -4.27
CA THR A 171 11.73 23.32 -3.94
C THR A 171 11.99 24.80 -3.63
N VAL A 172 12.32 25.11 -2.38
CA VAL A 172 12.46 26.50 -1.88
C VAL A 172 13.83 27.09 -2.23
N CYS A 173 14.89 26.31 -2.06
CA CYS A 173 16.26 26.70 -2.37
C CYS A 173 17.17 25.47 -2.55
N SER A 174 18.26 25.65 -3.30
CA SER A 174 19.20 24.56 -3.61
C SER A 174 20.67 25.01 -3.57
N MET A 175 21.57 24.05 -3.34
CA MET A 175 23.01 24.20 -3.46
C MET A 175 23.64 22.92 -4.00
N ILE A 176 24.60 23.03 -4.92
CA ILE A 176 25.55 21.94 -5.22
C ILE A 176 26.86 22.30 -4.51
N SER A 177 27.45 21.36 -3.76
CA SER A 177 28.66 21.63 -2.96
C SER A 177 29.61 20.43 -2.88
N GLU A 178 30.91 20.69 -2.87
CA GLU A 178 31.97 19.76 -2.46
C GLU A 178 32.30 19.88 -0.95
N LYS A 179 31.80 20.92 -0.29
CA LYS A 179 31.93 21.16 1.15
C LYS A 179 30.69 20.67 1.91
N HIS A 180 30.90 19.99 3.03
CA HIS A 180 29.85 19.39 3.86
C HIS A 180 29.90 19.85 5.33
N ASP A 181 30.63 20.92 5.59
CA ASP A 181 30.78 21.52 6.91
C ASP A 181 29.64 22.50 7.26
N THR A 182 29.50 22.76 8.57
CA THR A 182 28.50 23.68 9.11
C THR A 182 28.58 25.10 8.54
N LEU A 183 29.79 25.65 8.33
CA LEU A 183 29.97 27.04 7.89
C LEU A 183 29.52 27.22 6.44
N SER A 184 29.83 26.27 5.55
CA SER A 184 29.39 26.28 4.16
C SER A 184 27.87 26.21 4.03
N ILE A 185 27.23 25.28 4.76
CA ILE A 185 25.76 25.12 4.75
C ILE A 185 25.07 26.34 5.40
N CYS A 186 25.62 26.87 6.50
CA CYS A 186 25.13 28.08 7.17
C CYS A 186 25.24 29.31 6.25
N THR A 187 26.33 29.42 5.48
CA THR A 187 26.54 30.49 4.49
C THR A 187 25.52 30.42 3.35
N TRP A 188 25.14 29.22 2.90
CA TRP A 188 24.06 29.01 1.94
C TRP A 188 22.70 29.50 2.47
N LEU A 189 22.27 29.00 3.63
CA LEU A 189 20.98 29.37 4.22
C LEU A 189 20.90 30.87 4.56
N LYS A 190 21.96 31.46 5.13
CA LYS A 190 22.01 32.90 5.42
C LYS A 190 22.02 33.78 4.17
N ARG A 191 22.58 33.32 3.05
CA ARG A 191 22.49 34.03 1.75
C ARG A 191 21.09 33.97 1.15
N TRP A 192 20.36 32.87 1.35
CA TRP A 192 18.94 32.78 0.96
C TRP A 192 18.06 33.72 1.80
N LEU A 193 18.24 33.76 3.14
CA LEU A 193 17.55 34.72 4.01
C LEU A 193 17.78 36.19 3.60
N LYS A 194 19.01 36.54 3.20
CA LYS A 194 19.36 37.87 2.68
C LYS A 194 18.59 38.30 1.43
N CYS A 195 17.83 37.41 0.77
CA CYS A 195 16.86 37.77 -0.28
C CYS A 195 15.51 38.30 0.27
N GLY A 196 15.44 38.67 1.56
CA GLY A 196 14.26 39.26 2.19
C GLY A 196 13.14 38.25 2.41
N VAL A 197 13.48 37.03 2.82
CA VAL A 197 12.56 35.95 3.20
C VAL A 197 12.68 35.66 4.71
N LYS A 198 11.58 35.26 5.33
CA LYS A 198 11.54 34.92 6.77
C LYS A 198 12.02 33.48 7.00
N SER A 199 12.76 33.24 8.07
CA SER A 199 13.12 31.89 8.53
C SER A 199 11.87 31.02 8.73
N PRO A 200 11.87 29.73 8.34
CA PRO A 200 10.72 28.85 8.54
C PRO A 200 10.44 28.64 10.03
N LYS A 201 9.18 28.42 10.42
CA LYS A 201 8.84 28.09 11.81
C LYS A 201 9.33 26.70 12.20
N MET A 202 9.43 25.78 11.25
CA MET A 202 9.94 24.43 11.48
C MET A 202 10.91 24.00 10.38
N ALA A 203 12.06 23.46 10.78
CA ALA A 203 13.06 22.91 9.87
C ALA A 203 13.29 21.45 10.21
N ILE A 204 13.12 20.57 9.22
CA ILE A 204 13.21 19.11 9.39
C ILE A 204 14.44 18.62 8.62
N SER A 205 15.33 17.85 9.24
CA SER A 205 16.43 17.19 8.54
C SER A 205 16.64 15.76 9.02
N ASP A 206 17.54 15.02 8.38
CA ASP A 206 18.11 13.83 9.00
C ASP A 206 19.12 14.23 10.11
N GLN A 207 19.62 13.26 10.90
CA GLN A 207 20.59 13.48 11.99
C GLN A 207 22.03 13.79 11.51
N SER A 208 22.16 14.62 10.47
CA SER A 208 23.43 15.16 10.01
C SER A 208 23.81 16.37 10.87
N LEU A 209 24.74 16.20 11.81
CA LEU A 209 25.14 17.24 12.78
C LEU A 209 25.58 18.56 12.11
N ALA A 210 26.26 18.49 10.96
CA ALA A 210 26.66 19.68 10.20
C ALA A 210 25.45 20.45 9.63
N LEU A 211 24.45 19.73 9.11
CA LEU A 211 23.21 20.30 8.60
C LEU A 211 22.34 20.86 9.74
N MET A 212 22.16 20.09 10.83
CA MET A 212 21.43 20.53 12.03
C MET A 212 22.06 21.79 12.63
N SER A 213 23.38 21.84 12.80
CA SER A 213 24.06 23.02 13.37
C SER A 213 24.00 24.22 12.43
N ALA A 214 23.99 24.02 11.11
CA ALA A 214 23.81 25.10 10.14
C ALA A 214 22.38 25.64 10.14
N ILE A 215 21.38 24.76 10.28
CA ILE A 215 19.96 25.10 10.44
C ILE A 215 19.76 25.93 11.71
N VAL A 216 20.27 25.48 12.86
CA VAL A 216 20.22 26.23 14.13
C VAL A 216 20.84 27.62 13.97
N GLN A 217 22.06 27.70 13.47
CA GLN A 217 22.78 28.97 13.27
C GLN A 217 22.13 29.92 12.26
N SER A 218 21.23 29.43 11.40
CA SER A 218 20.60 30.22 10.34
C SER A 218 19.16 30.65 10.65
N PHE A 219 18.39 29.80 11.31
CA PHE A 219 16.95 30.01 11.53
C PHE A 219 16.57 30.25 13.00
N THR A 220 17.50 30.08 13.95
CA THR A 220 17.28 30.41 15.37
C THR A 220 18.16 31.59 15.81
N GLN A 221 17.95 32.06 17.03
CA GLN A 221 18.77 33.08 17.68
C GLN A 221 20.09 32.55 18.28
N TYR A 222 20.39 31.24 18.16
CA TYR A 222 21.51 30.57 18.81
C TYR A 222 22.69 30.29 17.88
N ASN A 223 23.91 30.37 18.43
CA ASN A 223 25.16 30.28 17.68
C ASN A 223 25.69 28.85 17.56
N SER A 224 25.12 27.88 18.28
CA SER A 224 25.48 26.46 18.16
C SER A 224 24.30 25.54 18.44
N LEU A 225 24.36 24.32 17.89
CA LEU A 225 23.41 23.24 18.20
C LEU A 225 23.45 22.88 19.71
N GLU A 226 24.60 22.97 20.36
CA GLU A 226 24.74 22.67 21.79
C GLU A 226 24.05 23.70 22.68
N GLU A 227 24.18 24.99 22.34
CA GLU A 227 23.45 26.09 22.98
C GLU A 227 21.93 25.92 22.81
N TYR A 228 21.47 25.61 21.59
CA TYR A 228 20.06 25.30 21.30
C TYR A 228 19.53 24.15 22.17
N LEU A 229 20.25 23.03 22.24
CA LEU A 229 19.86 21.85 23.02
C LEU A 229 19.82 22.14 24.53
N ARG A 230 20.78 22.91 25.05
CA ARG A 230 20.83 23.37 26.45
C ARG A 230 19.64 24.29 26.80
N ILE A 231 19.26 25.18 25.89
CA ILE A 231 18.07 26.03 26.07
C ILE A 231 16.79 25.20 26.00
N CYS A 232 16.66 24.26 25.05
CA CYS A 232 15.54 23.30 25.02
C CYS A 232 15.39 22.52 26.34
N PHE A 233 16.51 22.11 26.96
CA PHE A 233 16.48 21.45 28.28
C PHE A 233 15.97 22.39 29.38
N LYS A 234 16.52 23.62 29.47
CA LYS A 234 16.07 24.66 30.41
C LYS A 234 14.58 24.98 30.26
N LEU A 235 14.09 25.12 29.02
CA LEU A 235 12.69 25.47 28.72
C LEU A 235 11.67 24.41 29.14
N ILE A 236 12.08 23.15 29.24
CA ILE A 236 11.20 22.06 29.70
C ILE A 236 11.33 21.85 31.22
N MET A 237 12.51 22.05 31.80
CA MET A 237 12.73 21.87 33.24
C MET A 237 12.26 23.06 34.10
N ASN A 238 12.20 24.27 33.54
CA ASN A 238 11.77 25.46 34.27
C ASN A 238 10.24 25.68 34.18
N THR A 239 9.58 25.87 35.31
CA THR A 239 8.16 26.28 35.38
C THR A 239 7.90 27.70 34.88
N GLN A 240 8.92 28.57 34.88
CA GLN A 240 8.86 29.92 34.33
C GLN A 240 9.56 29.97 32.96
N VAL A 241 8.74 29.98 31.89
CA VAL A 241 9.20 30.06 30.49
C VAL A 241 9.17 31.51 30.00
N ASN A 242 10.35 32.09 29.76
CA ASN A 242 10.48 33.33 29.01
C ASN A 242 10.19 33.07 27.52
N GLU A 243 9.15 33.68 26.94
CA GLU A 243 8.86 33.49 25.51
C GLU A 243 10.00 33.94 24.57
N LYS A 244 10.88 34.83 25.04
CA LYS A 244 12.11 35.25 24.34
C LYS A 244 13.20 34.16 24.28
N ASP A 245 13.18 33.20 25.21
CA ASP A 245 14.10 32.06 25.23
C ASP A 245 13.60 30.92 24.31
N ILE A 246 12.36 30.97 23.80
CA ILE A 246 11.83 29.96 22.87
C ILE A 246 12.54 30.14 21.50
N PRO A 247 13.09 29.07 20.88
CA PRO A 247 13.76 29.20 19.59
C PRO A 247 12.84 29.71 18.48
N LEU A 248 13.35 30.61 17.62
CA LEU A 248 12.59 31.16 16.49
C LEU A 248 12.22 30.11 15.41
N CYS A 249 12.89 28.95 15.42
CA CYS A 249 12.63 27.82 14.53
C CYS A 249 12.70 26.51 15.33
N PHE A 250 11.69 25.66 15.18
CA PHE A 250 11.68 24.31 15.74
C PHE A 250 12.48 23.37 14.83
N VAL A 251 13.65 22.91 15.30
CA VAL A 251 14.54 22.02 14.55
C VAL A 251 14.19 20.57 14.88
N ARG A 252 13.82 19.81 13.85
CA ARG A 252 13.32 18.43 13.96
C ARG A 252 14.18 17.44 13.17
N ASN A 253 14.22 16.21 13.65
CA ASN A 253 14.79 15.07 12.93
C ASN A 253 13.70 14.26 12.22
N ASP A 254 14.00 13.65 11.08
CA ASP A 254 13.14 12.63 10.47
C ASP A 254 13.03 11.38 11.36
N ILE A 255 11.79 10.97 11.61
CA ILE A 255 11.49 9.83 12.48
C ILE A 255 11.93 8.49 11.88
N ASN A 256 11.89 8.33 10.56
CA ASN A 256 12.22 7.08 9.89
C ASN A 256 13.74 6.86 9.91
N HIS A 257 14.53 7.90 9.71
CA HIS A 257 15.99 7.90 9.88
C HIS A 257 16.41 7.66 11.33
N PHE A 258 15.71 8.22 12.31
CA PHE A 258 15.98 7.92 13.72
C PHE A 258 15.68 6.45 14.07
N VAL A 259 14.50 5.91 13.69
CA VAL A 259 14.17 4.49 13.88
C VAL A 259 15.14 3.58 13.14
N LYS A 260 15.54 3.95 11.91
CA LYS A 260 16.55 3.27 11.10
C LYS A 260 17.90 3.24 11.80
N LEU A 261 18.33 4.35 12.43
CA LEU A 261 19.55 4.43 13.26
C LEU A 261 19.49 3.50 14.48
N ILE A 262 18.41 3.53 15.28
CA ILE A 262 18.24 2.61 16.42
C ILE A 262 18.25 1.15 15.94
N SER A 263 17.52 0.85 14.86
CA SER A 263 17.44 -0.50 14.28
C SER A 263 18.78 -1.03 13.74
N GLN A 264 19.78 -0.14 13.60
CA GLN A 264 21.13 -0.45 13.14
C GLN A 264 22.14 -0.65 14.27
N TRP A 265 21.81 -0.39 15.53
CA TRP A 265 22.70 -0.59 16.67
C TRP A 265 23.24 -2.01 16.74
N THR A 266 24.57 -2.15 16.89
CA THR A 266 25.28 -3.44 16.83
C THR A 266 24.81 -4.45 17.89
N PRO A 267 24.57 -4.09 19.17
CA PRO A 267 24.05 -5.03 20.16
C PRO A 267 22.67 -5.57 19.78
N LEU A 268 21.77 -4.71 19.27
CA LEU A 268 20.44 -5.13 18.80
C LEU A 268 20.48 -5.98 17.53
N LYS A 269 21.43 -5.74 16.62
CA LYS A 269 21.66 -6.58 15.42
C LYS A 269 22.20 -7.97 15.77
N LYS A 270 23.06 -8.07 16.80
CA LYS A 270 23.72 -9.31 17.23
C LYS A 270 22.97 -10.05 18.35
N SER A 271 21.89 -9.49 18.90
CA SER A 271 21.17 -10.07 20.03
C SER A 271 20.68 -11.49 19.73
N LYS A 272 20.89 -12.39 20.68
CA LYS A 272 20.53 -13.82 20.61
C LYS A 272 19.04 -14.05 20.37
N PHE A 273 18.18 -13.15 20.85
CA PHE A 273 16.73 -13.27 20.79
C PHE A 273 16.13 -12.16 19.90
N PRO A 274 15.41 -12.48 18.80
CA PRO A 274 14.78 -11.47 17.94
C PRO A 274 13.77 -10.58 18.67
N ARG A 275 13.18 -11.07 19.77
CA ARG A 275 12.23 -10.35 20.62
C ARG A 275 12.89 -9.18 21.37
N THR A 276 14.16 -9.32 21.79
CA THR A 276 14.97 -8.24 22.39
C THR A 276 15.11 -7.04 21.44
N ARG A 277 15.33 -7.29 20.13
CA ARG A 277 15.38 -6.23 19.11
C ARG A 277 14.03 -5.55 18.90
N GLN A 278 12.92 -6.29 18.97
CA GLN A 278 11.58 -5.69 18.89
C GLN A 278 11.29 -4.81 20.10
N LEU A 279 11.56 -5.28 21.32
CA LEU A 279 11.33 -4.53 22.56
C LEU A 279 12.07 -3.18 22.52
N PHE A 280 13.41 -3.17 22.46
CA PHE A 280 14.17 -1.93 22.57
C PHE A 280 13.88 -0.90 21.46
N ILE A 281 13.66 -1.31 20.21
CA ILE A 281 13.31 -0.35 19.14
C ILE A 281 11.92 0.24 19.40
N ARG A 282 10.96 -0.54 19.91
CA ARG A 282 9.60 -0.07 20.21
C ARG A 282 9.55 0.78 21.47
N SER A 283 10.32 0.45 22.51
CA SER A 283 10.46 1.29 23.71
C SER A 283 11.12 2.63 23.40
N MET A 284 12.21 2.65 22.62
CA MET A 284 12.79 3.90 22.09
C MET A 284 11.82 4.68 21.20
N THR A 285 10.86 3.99 20.58
CA THR A 285 9.79 4.62 19.79
C THR A 285 8.69 5.23 20.67
N LEU A 286 8.46 4.75 21.90
CA LEU A 286 7.53 5.41 22.84
C LEU A 286 8.04 6.82 23.20
N LEU A 287 9.34 6.94 23.49
CA LEU A 287 10.01 8.22 23.80
C LEU A 287 9.81 9.31 22.73
N ILE A 288 9.51 8.94 21.49
CA ILE A 288 9.24 9.88 20.39
C ILE A 288 7.90 10.62 20.59
N TYR A 289 6.94 10.03 21.30
CA TYR A 289 5.59 10.57 21.49
C TYR A 289 5.39 11.24 22.86
N CYS A 290 6.32 11.05 23.80
CA CYS A 290 6.25 11.69 25.12
C CYS A 290 6.13 13.21 25.02
N SER A 291 5.29 13.77 25.88
CA SER A 291 5.04 15.21 26.00
C SER A 291 5.25 15.73 27.43
N SER A 292 5.93 14.94 28.26
CA SER A 292 6.28 15.26 29.65
C SER A 292 7.61 14.59 30.01
N MET A 293 8.38 15.21 30.91
CA MET A 293 9.67 14.65 31.36
C MET A 293 9.48 13.46 32.31
N GLU A 294 8.44 13.45 33.12
CA GLU A 294 8.08 12.30 33.96
C GLU A 294 7.66 11.11 33.09
N GLU A 295 6.85 11.40 32.05
CA GLU A 295 6.59 10.57 30.88
C GLU A 295 7.80 9.80 30.35
N ALA A 296 8.75 10.58 29.86
CA ALA A 296 9.99 10.10 29.28
C ALA A 296 10.89 9.40 30.32
N LYS A 297 10.90 9.85 31.58
CA LYS A 297 11.66 9.25 32.70
C LYS A 297 11.20 7.82 32.98
N GLN A 298 9.91 7.57 33.10
CA GLN A 298 9.39 6.21 33.41
C GLN A 298 9.74 5.21 32.31
N ILE A 299 9.56 5.60 31.05
CA ILE A 299 9.94 4.77 29.88
C ILE A 299 11.46 4.54 29.83
N LEU A 300 12.26 5.56 30.14
CA LEU A 300 13.72 5.48 30.11
C LEU A 300 14.30 4.65 31.27
N GLU A 301 13.74 4.78 32.48
CA GLU A 301 14.03 3.91 33.62
C GLU A 301 13.74 2.45 33.27
N ALA A 302 12.56 2.16 32.71
CA ALA A 302 12.20 0.81 32.32
C ALA A 302 13.15 0.24 31.23
N ILE A 303 13.55 1.06 30.25
CA ILE A 303 14.56 0.66 29.24
C ILE A 303 15.89 0.28 29.90
N PHE A 304 16.39 1.08 30.84
CA PHE A 304 17.65 0.80 31.51
C PHE A 304 17.57 -0.37 32.48
N LYS A 305 16.49 -0.51 33.26
CA LYS A 305 16.25 -1.65 34.16
C LYS A 305 16.22 -2.98 33.41
N VAL A 306 15.60 -3.03 32.22
CA VAL A 306 15.62 -4.22 31.34
C VAL A 306 16.99 -4.46 30.69
N ALA A 307 17.75 -3.41 30.37
CA ALA A 307 19.08 -3.55 29.75
C ALA A 307 20.18 -3.97 30.74
N LEU A 308 20.08 -3.53 32.01
CA LEU A 308 21.11 -3.65 33.04
C LEU A 308 20.87 -4.78 34.04
N SER A 309 19.62 -5.23 34.25
CA SER A 309 19.36 -6.37 35.14
C SER A 309 19.90 -7.66 34.55
N LYS A 310 20.67 -8.43 35.32
CA LYS A 310 21.10 -9.78 34.92
C LYS A 310 19.97 -10.79 34.99
N TYR A 311 19.01 -10.57 35.89
CA TYR A 311 17.95 -11.52 36.23
C TYR A 311 16.55 -10.96 35.92
N ASP A 312 15.57 -11.85 35.91
CA ASP A 312 14.16 -11.62 35.56
C ASP A 312 13.25 -12.58 36.36
N GLY A 313 11.93 -12.34 36.34
CA GLY A 313 10.95 -13.08 37.12
C GLY A 313 10.76 -12.54 38.54
N LEU A 314 10.47 -13.42 39.50
CA LEU A 314 10.31 -13.09 40.93
C LEU A 314 11.68 -12.94 41.62
N CYS A 315 11.74 -12.10 42.66
CA CYS A 315 12.95 -11.88 43.46
C CYS A 315 13.27 -13.06 44.37
N LEU A 316 14.51 -13.55 44.33
CA LEU A 316 14.99 -14.59 45.24
C LEU A 316 15.38 -13.95 46.59
N GLY A 317 14.85 -14.50 47.69
CA GLY A 317 15.17 -14.08 49.07
C GLY A 317 14.19 -13.09 49.73
N ALA A 318 13.18 -12.58 49.03
CA ALA A 318 12.19 -11.64 49.56
C ALA A 318 11.08 -12.31 50.41
N THR A 319 11.42 -13.21 51.33
CA THR A 319 10.45 -14.00 52.12
C THR A 319 10.01 -13.31 53.41
N ASN A 320 9.42 -12.11 53.30
CA ASN A 320 8.71 -11.45 54.40
C ASN A 320 7.28 -11.09 53.94
N ASN A 321 6.27 -11.52 54.72
CA ASN A 321 4.86 -11.16 54.57
C ASN A 321 4.11 -11.65 53.29
N ASN A 322 4.38 -12.88 52.83
CA ASN A 322 3.54 -13.64 51.87
C ASN A 322 3.25 -12.98 50.50
N ILE A 323 3.98 -11.93 50.11
CA ILE A 323 3.87 -11.31 48.77
C ILE A 323 5.16 -11.62 48.01
N THR A 324 5.06 -12.45 46.97
CA THR A 324 6.18 -12.74 46.06
C THR A 324 6.42 -11.52 45.16
N GLU A 325 7.46 -10.75 45.44
CA GLU A 325 7.74 -9.53 44.68
C GLU A 325 8.44 -9.81 43.33
N GLU A 326 7.99 -9.12 42.27
CA GLU A 326 8.64 -9.15 40.96
C GLU A 326 9.90 -8.29 40.89
N THR A 327 10.92 -8.80 40.20
CA THR A 327 12.15 -8.04 39.91
C THR A 327 11.84 -6.72 39.18
N PRO A 328 12.68 -5.68 39.33
CA PRO A 328 12.54 -4.45 38.55
C PRO A 328 12.58 -4.70 37.04
N CYS A 329 13.25 -5.78 36.60
CA CYS A 329 13.27 -6.25 35.23
C CYS A 329 11.87 -6.71 34.76
N ALA A 330 11.23 -7.64 35.48
CA ALA A 330 9.91 -8.16 35.15
C ALA A 330 8.84 -7.06 35.12
N LYS A 331 8.81 -6.19 36.15
CA LYS A 331 7.95 -5.00 36.23
C LYS A 331 8.14 -4.09 35.01
N SER A 332 9.39 -3.78 34.67
CA SER A 332 9.73 -2.91 33.53
C SER A 332 9.38 -3.53 32.18
N LYS A 333 9.53 -4.85 32.01
CA LYS A 333 9.10 -5.57 30.80
C LYS A 333 7.59 -5.46 30.61
N LYS A 334 6.80 -5.79 31.63
CA LYS A 334 5.33 -5.70 31.58
C LYS A 334 4.85 -4.29 31.24
N TYR A 335 5.42 -3.26 31.88
CA TYR A 335 5.12 -1.85 31.60
C TYR A 335 5.44 -1.46 30.15
N LEU A 336 6.62 -1.80 29.64
CA LEU A 336 6.98 -1.50 28.25
C LEU A 336 6.09 -2.27 27.26
N GLN A 337 5.77 -3.53 27.54
CA GLN A 337 4.96 -4.36 26.65
C GLN A 337 3.50 -3.91 26.58
N SER A 338 2.89 -3.44 27.68
CA SER A 338 1.52 -2.91 27.68
C SER A 338 1.42 -1.60 26.89
N LEU A 339 2.38 -0.68 27.06
CA LEU A 339 2.47 0.56 26.27
C LEU A 339 2.69 0.29 24.76
N ILE A 340 3.49 -0.71 24.41
CA ILE A 340 3.69 -1.13 23.01
C ILE A 340 2.41 -1.73 22.41
N SER A 341 1.62 -2.42 23.23
CA SER A 341 0.36 -3.06 22.81
C SER A 341 -0.74 -2.04 22.59
N ASN A 342 -1.06 -1.27 23.63
CA ASN A 342 -2.19 -0.35 23.67
C ASN A 342 -1.82 1.08 23.25
N LYS A 343 -0.81 1.22 22.37
CA LYS A 343 -0.28 2.51 21.93
C LYS A 343 -1.35 3.47 21.38
N SER A 344 -2.41 2.94 20.76
CA SER A 344 -3.56 3.72 20.29
C SER A 344 -4.48 4.23 21.40
N SER A 345 -4.61 3.49 22.51
CA SER A 345 -5.36 3.95 23.69
C SER A 345 -4.58 5.04 24.43
N TYR A 346 -3.25 4.86 24.59
CA TYR A 346 -2.34 5.92 25.07
C TYR A 346 -2.41 7.19 24.20
N PHE A 347 -2.65 7.07 22.88
CA PHE A 347 -2.94 8.22 22.02
C PHE A 347 -4.35 8.82 22.21
N GLN A 348 -5.39 8.01 22.42
CA GLN A 348 -6.74 8.54 22.67
C GLN A 348 -6.87 9.27 24.02
N THR A 349 -6.09 8.87 25.03
CA THR A 349 -5.98 9.65 26.29
C THR A 349 -5.32 11.01 26.05
N PHE A 350 -4.47 11.16 25.04
CA PHE A 350 -3.78 12.42 24.70
C PHE A 350 -4.72 13.43 24.03
N ASP A 351 -5.51 13.00 23.03
CA ASP A 351 -6.46 13.88 22.34
C ASP A 351 -7.56 14.37 23.30
N ASN A 352 -8.17 13.47 24.10
CA ASN A 352 -9.19 13.84 25.08
C ASN A 352 -8.70 14.79 26.17
N TYR A 353 -7.39 14.81 26.49
CA TYR A 353 -6.83 15.74 27.48
C TYR A 353 -6.72 17.17 26.92
N ILE A 354 -6.54 17.33 25.60
CA ILE A 354 -6.44 18.64 24.95
C ILE A 354 -7.78 19.39 24.98
N GLU A 355 -8.91 18.69 24.87
CA GLU A 355 -10.24 19.31 24.99
C GLU A 355 -10.60 19.65 26.45
N ASN A 356 -10.25 18.79 27.41
CA ASN A 356 -10.68 18.95 28.80
C ASN A 356 -9.83 19.93 29.64
N THR A 357 -8.59 20.26 29.23
CA THR A 357 -7.72 21.20 30.01
C THR A 357 -8.05 22.69 29.80
N ILE A 358 -9.28 23.02 29.38
CA ILE A 358 -9.78 24.42 29.29
C ILE A 358 -10.65 24.79 30.50
N SER A 359 -11.09 23.83 31.32
CA SER A 359 -11.93 24.07 32.50
C SER A 359 -11.41 23.35 33.75
N ASN A 360 -10.95 24.14 34.74
CA ASN A 360 -10.52 23.74 36.09
C ASN A 360 -9.21 22.89 36.10
N GLU A 361 -8.22 23.12 36.95
CA GLU A 361 -8.30 23.23 38.42
C GLU A 361 -7.31 24.26 39.01
N GLU A 362 -7.51 24.58 40.29
CA GLU A 362 -6.66 25.49 41.05
C GLU A 362 -5.38 24.81 41.59
N SER A 363 -4.35 25.61 41.82
CA SER A 363 -3.03 25.11 42.23
C SER A 363 -3.02 24.65 43.69
N ASN A 364 -2.58 23.40 43.93
CA ASN A 364 -1.98 23.01 45.20
C ASN A 364 -0.49 22.73 44.98
N SER A 365 0.36 23.37 45.80
CA SER A 365 1.81 23.32 45.67
C SER A 365 2.44 22.44 46.75
N VAL A 366 3.44 21.65 46.36
CA VAL A 366 4.35 20.97 47.30
C VAL A 366 5.77 21.36 46.90
N ASN A 367 6.50 21.97 47.83
CA ASN A 367 7.89 22.36 47.62
C ASN A 367 8.84 21.20 47.89
N GLU A 368 9.61 20.78 46.89
CA GLU A 368 10.89 20.09 47.09
C GLU A 368 12.01 20.86 46.38
N SER A 369 12.48 21.94 47.03
CA SER A 369 13.58 22.77 46.54
C SER A 369 14.95 22.14 46.84
N ILE A 370 15.25 20.98 46.25
CA ILE A 370 16.60 20.39 46.28
C ILE A 370 17.02 19.92 44.88
N CYS A 371 17.57 20.84 44.09
CA CYS A 371 18.80 20.53 43.36
C CYS A 371 19.53 21.80 42.88
N ALA A 372 20.67 22.10 43.51
CA ALA A 372 21.71 22.89 42.87
C ALA A 372 22.55 21.98 41.96
N ASP A 373 23.00 22.51 40.83
CA ASP A 373 24.02 21.93 39.95
C ASP A 373 23.80 20.51 39.39
N ILE A 374 22.60 20.24 38.84
CA ILE A 374 22.48 19.21 37.77
C ILE A 374 22.95 19.80 36.44
N ASP A 375 24.04 19.24 35.92
CA ASP A 375 24.69 19.70 34.69
C ASP A 375 23.77 19.57 33.45
N SER A 376 23.67 20.66 32.69
CA SER A 376 22.44 21.10 32.01
C SER A 376 22.12 20.45 30.65
N SER A 377 22.04 19.11 30.57
CA SER A 377 21.69 18.41 29.33
C SER A 377 20.80 17.17 29.48
N PHE A 378 20.03 16.86 28.42
CA PHE A 378 19.26 15.62 28.30
C PHE A 378 20.10 14.34 28.41
N MET A 379 21.37 14.39 27.98
CA MET A 379 22.29 13.25 28.08
C MET A 379 22.74 13.02 29.54
N ASN A 380 22.99 14.10 30.29
CA ASN A 380 23.31 14.01 31.73
C ASN A 380 22.11 13.53 32.54
N TRP A 381 20.93 14.10 32.28
CA TRP A 381 19.66 13.66 32.86
C TRP A 381 19.40 12.16 32.61
N ALA A 382 19.56 11.70 31.38
CA ALA A 382 19.48 10.28 31.03
C ALA A 382 20.56 9.43 31.74
N SER A 383 21.77 9.98 31.96
CA SER A 383 22.86 9.29 32.66
C SER A 383 22.59 9.13 34.16
N ILE A 384 21.98 10.13 34.81
CA ILE A 384 21.50 10.03 36.20
C ILE A 384 20.46 8.91 36.31
N ILE A 385 19.52 8.85 35.35
CA ILE A 385 18.49 7.81 35.29
C ILE A 385 19.10 6.41 35.05
N ALA A 386 20.10 6.29 34.18
CA ALA A 386 20.85 5.05 33.96
C ALA A 386 21.59 4.58 35.21
N ASN A 387 22.25 5.50 35.93
CA ASN A 387 23.00 5.18 37.16
C ASN A 387 22.08 4.73 38.30
N ARG A 388 20.91 5.39 38.48
CA ARG A 388 19.87 4.92 39.41
C ARG A 388 19.37 3.53 39.02
N SER A 389 18.99 3.36 37.75
CA SER A 389 18.54 2.07 37.20
C SER A 389 19.58 0.95 37.30
N LYS A 390 20.88 1.26 37.40
CA LYS A 390 21.94 0.29 37.70
C LYS A 390 21.90 -0.15 39.17
N ILE A 391 21.86 0.81 40.09
CA ILE A 391 21.82 0.56 41.54
C ILE A 391 20.58 -0.29 41.89
N ASP A 392 19.42 0.05 41.33
CA ASP A 392 18.14 -0.66 41.49
C ASP A 392 18.17 -2.15 41.11
N VAL A 393 19.14 -2.60 40.29
CA VAL A 393 19.20 -3.98 39.77
C VAL A 393 20.49 -4.73 40.09
N GLU A 394 21.48 -4.07 40.70
CA GLU A 394 22.81 -4.68 40.95
C GLU A 394 22.85 -5.58 42.19
N GLN A 395 21.83 -5.50 43.07
CA GLN A 395 21.73 -6.28 44.32
C GLN A 395 20.58 -7.30 44.34
N LEU A 396 19.80 -7.44 43.26
CA LEU A 396 18.61 -8.30 43.24
C LEU A 396 18.81 -9.50 42.32
N GLU A 397 18.77 -10.71 42.90
CA GLU A 397 18.70 -11.97 42.15
C GLU A 397 17.24 -12.36 41.88
N GLY A 398 17.01 -13.06 40.76
CA GLY A 398 15.68 -13.47 40.32
C GLY A 398 15.67 -14.88 39.75
N GLU A 399 14.48 -15.46 39.62
CA GLU A 399 14.27 -16.86 39.20
C GLU A 399 14.94 -17.25 37.86
N TYR A 400 15.12 -16.31 36.93
CA TYR A 400 15.62 -16.59 35.57
C TYR A 400 16.69 -15.60 35.09
N ASP A 401 17.57 -16.06 34.20
CA ASP A 401 18.47 -15.18 33.42
C ASP A 401 17.66 -14.23 32.51
N ASN A 402 18.00 -12.94 32.54
CA ASN A 402 17.36 -11.94 31.68
C ASN A 402 17.80 -12.09 30.21
N ALA A 403 16.94 -12.69 29.37
CA ALA A 403 17.12 -12.80 27.92
C ALA A 403 17.27 -11.45 27.17
N GLN A 404 16.99 -10.32 27.83
CA GLN A 404 17.12 -8.96 27.31
C GLN A 404 18.31 -8.17 27.90
N TYR A 405 19.16 -8.80 28.73
CA TYR A 405 20.39 -8.20 29.25
C TYR A 405 21.34 -7.82 28.10
N VAL A 406 21.52 -6.52 27.88
CA VAL A 406 22.34 -5.94 26.80
C VAL A 406 22.90 -4.60 27.30
N PRO A 407 23.84 -4.59 28.27
CA PRO A 407 24.37 -3.36 28.86
C PRO A 407 25.05 -2.44 27.84
N GLU A 408 25.55 -2.99 26.72
CA GLU A 408 26.17 -2.23 25.62
C GLU A 408 25.18 -1.34 24.85
N ILE A 409 23.86 -1.46 25.10
CA ILE A 409 22.87 -0.54 24.57
C ILE A 409 22.87 0.81 25.30
N VAL A 410 23.26 0.85 26.58
CA VAL A 410 23.11 2.03 27.43
C VAL A 410 23.87 3.24 26.88
N PRO A 411 25.15 3.15 26.48
CA PRO A 411 25.85 4.27 25.85
C PRO A 411 25.21 4.73 24.52
N LEU A 412 24.54 3.84 23.79
CA LEU A 412 23.86 4.18 22.53
C LEU A 412 22.56 4.95 22.79
N VAL A 413 21.81 4.58 23.83
CA VAL A 413 20.64 5.33 24.32
C VAL A 413 21.07 6.72 24.83
N LEU A 414 22.10 6.81 25.68
CA LEU A 414 22.60 8.09 26.19
C LEU A 414 23.03 9.04 25.06
N ASN A 415 23.77 8.53 24.07
CA ASN A 415 24.15 9.31 22.89
C ASN A 415 22.94 9.75 22.05
N ALA A 416 21.88 8.93 21.94
CA ALA A 416 20.64 9.33 21.29
C ALA A 416 19.92 10.45 22.06
N MET A 417 19.91 10.39 23.40
CA MET A 417 19.27 11.40 24.25
C MET A 417 19.91 12.79 24.13
N LYS A 418 21.18 12.92 23.67
CA LYS A 418 21.77 14.24 23.34
C LYS A 418 20.93 15.05 22.34
N LEU A 419 20.23 14.39 21.41
CA LEU A 419 19.39 15.05 20.40
C LEU A 419 17.87 14.92 20.68
N TYR A 420 17.47 14.55 21.91
CA TYR A 420 16.08 14.24 22.27
C TYR A 420 15.03 15.27 21.81
N PRO A 421 15.17 16.60 22.07
CA PRO A 421 14.18 17.60 21.65
C PRO A 421 14.01 17.73 20.12
N CYS A 422 15.00 17.28 19.34
CA CYS A 422 14.91 17.28 17.89
C CYS A 422 14.18 16.05 17.34
N TRP A 423 14.31 14.86 17.94
CA TRP A 423 13.67 13.63 17.43
C TRP A 423 12.36 13.22 18.12
N SER A 424 11.96 13.86 19.22
CA SER A 424 10.73 13.53 19.98
C SER A 424 9.73 14.68 20.06
N GLY A 425 8.50 14.38 20.49
CA GLY A 425 7.45 15.35 20.78
C GLY A 425 7.66 16.21 22.03
N ILE A 426 8.73 16.02 22.80
CA ILE A 426 8.89 16.62 24.14
C ILE A 426 8.80 18.16 24.15
N MET A 427 9.19 18.82 23.06
CA MET A 427 9.16 20.29 22.90
C MET A 427 7.82 20.85 22.38
N THR A 428 6.87 20.04 21.92
CA THR A 428 5.69 20.55 21.16
C THR A 428 4.81 21.47 22.00
N LYS A 429 4.62 21.16 23.29
CA LYS A 429 3.92 22.02 24.26
C LYS A 429 4.62 23.37 24.42
N THR A 430 5.96 23.39 24.49
CA THR A 430 6.77 24.63 24.60
C THR A 430 6.64 25.51 23.37
N PHE A 431 6.71 24.93 22.16
CA PHE A 431 6.54 25.69 20.91
C PHE A 431 5.08 26.08 20.65
N LYS A 432 4.10 25.42 21.26
CA LYS A 432 2.65 25.54 20.99
C LYS A 432 2.27 25.13 19.55
N TYR A 433 3.14 24.40 18.84
CA TYR A 433 2.91 23.88 17.49
C TYR A 433 3.86 22.72 17.12
N GLY A 434 3.49 21.99 16.06
CA GLY A 434 4.28 20.92 15.45
C GLY A 434 3.95 19.53 16.01
N ASP A 435 3.98 18.52 15.15
CA ASP A 435 3.59 17.16 15.51
C ASP A 435 4.67 16.43 16.33
N ALA A 436 4.24 15.49 17.17
CA ALA A 436 5.14 14.63 17.94
C ALA A 436 6.12 13.85 17.04
N SER A 437 5.67 13.42 15.85
CA SER A 437 6.50 12.82 14.80
C SER A 437 6.40 13.58 13.48
N VAL A 438 7.55 13.94 12.89
CA VAL A 438 7.63 14.57 11.56
C VAL A 438 8.49 13.75 10.60
N SER A 439 8.43 14.09 9.31
CA SER A 439 9.02 13.30 8.22
C SER A 439 9.75 14.18 7.19
N SER A 440 10.94 13.76 6.74
CA SER A 440 11.70 14.36 5.62
C SER A 440 11.31 13.79 4.25
N CYS A 441 10.37 12.83 4.20
CA CYS A 441 9.96 12.13 2.98
C CYS A 441 9.64 13.01 1.75
N ARG A 442 9.27 14.29 1.93
CA ARG A 442 9.08 15.24 0.83
C ARG A 442 10.38 15.57 0.07
N VAL A 443 11.52 15.70 0.75
CA VAL A 443 12.83 15.89 0.09
C VAL A 443 13.41 14.56 -0.43
N GLU A 444 13.21 13.44 0.28
CA GLU A 444 13.53 12.10 -0.28
C GLU A 444 12.77 11.82 -1.59
N SER A 445 11.48 12.17 -1.62
CA SER A 445 10.63 12.06 -2.81
C SER A 445 11.11 12.97 -3.94
N ASN A 446 11.53 14.20 -3.64
CA ASN A 446 12.09 15.11 -4.63
C ASN A 446 13.39 14.57 -5.24
N PHE A 447 14.34 14.11 -4.42
CA PHE A 447 15.57 13.46 -4.89
C PHE A 447 15.29 12.19 -5.72
N ASN A 448 14.28 11.40 -5.35
CA ASN A 448 13.84 10.24 -6.12
C ASN A 448 13.23 10.65 -7.48
N ASN A 449 12.40 11.71 -7.52
CA ASN A 449 11.85 12.27 -8.75
C ASN A 449 12.97 12.79 -9.66
N ILE A 450 13.92 13.56 -9.12
CA ILE A 450 15.07 14.08 -9.85
C ILE A 450 15.88 12.92 -10.46
N LYS A 451 16.33 11.95 -9.65
CA LYS A 451 17.19 10.85 -10.11
C LYS A 451 16.51 9.87 -11.06
N ASN A 452 15.24 9.52 -10.81
CA ASN A 452 14.56 8.41 -11.51
C ASN A 452 13.45 8.86 -12.48
N ARG A 453 13.11 10.16 -12.54
CA ARG A 453 12.14 10.71 -13.51
C ARG A 453 12.74 11.82 -14.36
N VAL A 454 13.27 12.88 -13.75
CA VAL A 454 13.80 14.07 -14.47
C VAL A 454 15.05 13.73 -15.28
N PHE A 455 15.98 12.99 -14.68
CA PHE A 455 17.21 12.50 -15.33
C PHE A 455 17.09 11.03 -15.78
N ASN A 456 15.87 10.55 -16.04
CA ASN A 456 15.66 9.18 -16.50
C ASN A 456 16.30 8.95 -17.88
N GLY A 457 17.16 7.95 -17.99
CA GLY A 457 17.95 7.67 -19.21
C GLY A 457 19.22 8.51 -19.37
N ASP A 458 19.48 9.52 -18.53
CA ASP A 458 20.79 10.15 -18.44
C ASP A 458 21.78 9.27 -17.67
N ASN A 459 23.04 9.26 -18.10
CA ASN A 459 24.11 8.60 -17.36
C ASN A 459 24.63 9.50 -16.23
N LEU A 460 23.88 9.57 -15.13
CA LEU A 460 24.38 10.10 -13.85
C LEU A 460 25.59 9.27 -13.35
N PRO A 461 26.61 9.89 -12.71
CA PRO A 461 26.77 11.32 -12.49
C PRO A 461 27.03 12.10 -13.80
N MET A 462 26.49 13.31 -13.91
CA MET A 462 26.64 14.21 -15.06
C MET A 462 27.68 15.32 -14.85
N ARG A 463 28.04 16.06 -15.90
CA ARG A 463 28.83 17.30 -15.77
C ARG A 463 27.98 18.35 -15.04
N VAL A 464 28.56 19.09 -14.10
CA VAL A 464 27.79 19.90 -13.14
C VAL A 464 27.02 21.06 -13.79
N ASP A 465 27.55 21.66 -14.87
CA ASP A 465 26.86 22.66 -15.69
C ASP A 465 25.64 22.08 -16.42
N ASN A 466 25.81 20.96 -17.14
CA ASN A 466 24.71 20.26 -17.81
C ASN A 466 23.65 19.73 -16.84
N PHE A 467 24.04 19.41 -15.59
CA PHE A 467 23.09 19.01 -14.54
C PHE A 467 22.31 20.21 -14.00
N LEU A 468 22.99 21.32 -13.69
CA LEU A 468 22.38 22.56 -13.22
C LEU A 468 21.40 23.16 -14.24
N GLU A 469 21.78 23.16 -15.52
CA GLU A 469 20.95 23.58 -16.65
C GLU A 469 19.60 22.84 -16.69
N LYS A 470 19.63 21.51 -16.73
CA LYS A 470 18.42 20.67 -16.73
C LYS A 470 17.60 20.83 -15.44
N LEU A 471 18.25 20.89 -14.28
CA LEU A 471 17.56 20.98 -12.98
C LEU A 471 16.84 22.33 -12.81
N VAL A 472 17.47 23.44 -13.20
CA VAL A 472 16.84 24.77 -13.17
C VAL A 472 15.68 24.84 -14.17
N SER A 473 15.82 24.25 -15.36
CA SER A 473 14.72 24.17 -16.34
C SER A 473 13.52 23.40 -15.79
N TYR A 474 13.75 22.23 -15.16
CA TYR A 474 12.72 21.43 -14.50
C TYR A 474 12.01 22.22 -13.38
N TYR A 475 12.76 22.79 -12.45
CA TYR A 475 12.20 23.61 -11.37
C TYR A 475 11.42 24.82 -11.88
N ASN A 476 11.85 25.47 -12.97
CA ASN A 476 11.11 26.59 -13.53
C ASN A 476 9.72 26.15 -14.04
N GLY A 477 9.63 25.00 -14.70
CA GLY A 477 8.34 24.42 -15.13
C GLY A 477 7.44 24.05 -13.94
N ASP A 478 8.00 23.34 -12.95
CA ASP A 478 7.27 22.89 -11.75
C ASP A 478 6.71 24.08 -10.94
N HIS A 479 7.51 25.14 -10.77
CA HIS A 479 7.10 26.34 -10.02
C HIS A 479 6.11 27.23 -10.80
N LEU A 480 6.14 27.22 -12.15
CA LEU A 480 5.10 27.86 -12.96
C LEU A 480 3.76 27.11 -12.84
N LEU A 481 3.77 25.78 -12.78
CA LEU A 481 2.58 24.96 -12.55
C LEU A 481 1.98 25.17 -11.14
N LEU A 482 2.82 25.45 -10.13
CA LEU A 482 2.35 25.90 -8.82
C LEU A 482 1.64 27.26 -8.92
N GLN A 483 2.25 28.25 -9.59
CA GLN A 483 1.65 29.57 -9.78
C GLN A 483 0.34 29.53 -10.59
N SER A 484 0.17 28.61 -11.54
CA SER A 484 -1.09 28.46 -12.29
C SER A 484 -2.22 27.78 -11.51
N SER A 485 -1.98 27.30 -10.27
CA SER A 485 -2.98 26.62 -9.45
C SER A 485 -3.99 27.57 -8.77
N ASP A 486 -3.95 28.88 -9.05
CA ASP A 486 -4.80 29.91 -8.44
C ASP A 486 -6.28 29.82 -8.90
N SER A 487 -6.92 28.69 -8.61
CA SER A 487 -8.38 28.56 -8.43
C SER A 487 -8.68 28.53 -6.93
N ILE A 488 -8.20 29.53 -6.18
CA ILE A 488 -8.41 29.66 -4.73
C ILE A 488 -9.85 30.12 -4.49
N VAL A 489 -10.78 29.17 -4.55
CA VAL A 489 -12.14 29.31 -4.05
C VAL A 489 -12.22 28.68 -2.67
N THR A 490 -12.80 29.40 -1.72
CA THR A 490 -12.98 28.98 -0.33
C THR A 490 -13.91 27.77 -0.21
N THR A 491 -13.37 26.63 0.21
CA THR A 491 -14.15 25.51 0.77
C THR A 491 -13.48 25.00 2.05
N ASN A 492 -14.11 25.35 3.19
CA ASN A 492 -14.18 24.59 4.45
C ASN A 492 -14.67 25.50 5.59
N SER A 493 -15.82 26.15 5.39
CA SER A 493 -16.68 26.58 6.49
C SER A 493 -17.68 25.46 6.77
N ASN A 494 -17.23 24.40 7.45
CA ASN A 494 -18.17 23.45 8.03
C ASN A 494 -18.85 24.16 9.21
N ILE A 495 -20.14 24.38 9.07
CA ILE A 495 -21.01 24.89 10.12
C ILE A 495 -21.37 23.69 11.00
N ASP A 496 -21.16 23.79 12.31
CA ASP A 496 -21.68 22.81 13.25
C ASP A 496 -23.21 22.91 13.31
N GLU A 497 -23.90 21.77 13.20
CA GLU A 497 -25.33 21.70 13.44
C GLU A 497 -25.63 21.90 14.94
N ASN A 498 -26.10 23.09 15.31
CA ASN A 498 -26.81 23.31 16.57
C ASN A 498 -28.14 24.01 16.30
N LEU A 499 -29.17 23.21 16.03
CA LEU A 499 -30.53 23.68 15.77
C LEU A 499 -31.22 24.07 17.10
N GLY A 500 -30.87 25.23 17.62
CA GLY A 500 -31.38 25.78 18.89
C GLY A 500 -32.42 26.88 18.69
N SER A 501 -33.69 26.51 18.70
CA SER A 501 -34.89 27.36 18.67
C SER A 501 -34.74 28.82 19.17
N ASN A 502 -35.15 29.79 18.34
CA ASN A 502 -36.46 30.44 18.54
C ASN A 502 -36.90 31.33 17.37
N LEU A 503 -38.21 31.62 17.36
CA LEU A 503 -38.89 32.61 16.51
C LEU A 503 -38.27 34.01 16.74
N ASP A 504 -38.24 34.93 15.77
CA ASP A 504 -39.48 35.59 15.32
C ASP A 504 -39.40 36.28 13.95
N THR A 505 -40.57 36.76 13.48
CA THR A 505 -40.75 37.38 12.16
C THR A 505 -40.68 38.91 12.17
N ASN A 506 -40.06 39.52 11.13
CA ASN A 506 -40.70 40.48 10.19
C ASN A 506 -39.73 41.50 9.53
N ASN A 507 -39.97 41.74 8.23
CA ASN A 507 -39.77 43.01 7.48
C ASN A 507 -38.35 43.61 7.29
N TYR A 508 -38.05 44.40 6.25
CA TYR A 508 -38.88 44.89 5.12
C TYR A 508 -38.13 44.79 3.76
N ASN A 509 -38.88 44.90 2.65
CA ASN A 509 -38.40 44.73 1.27
C ASN A 509 -37.51 45.87 0.73
N SER A 510 -36.66 45.52 -0.23
CA SER A 510 -36.60 46.27 -1.50
C SER A 510 -36.29 45.36 -2.71
N GLN A 511 -37.20 45.38 -3.69
CA GLN A 511 -37.13 44.79 -5.03
C GLN A 511 -36.45 45.79 -6.01
N THR A 512 -35.95 45.50 -7.23
CA THR A 512 -35.76 44.28 -8.07
C THR A 512 -34.89 44.60 -9.31
N VAL A 513 -34.31 43.56 -9.95
CA VAL A 513 -34.10 43.38 -11.41
C VAL A 513 -33.28 44.42 -12.24
N SER A 514 -32.19 43.94 -12.84
CA SER A 514 -31.81 44.12 -14.27
C SER A 514 -30.54 43.28 -14.55
N SER A 515 -30.56 42.16 -15.29
CA SER A 515 -30.79 41.94 -16.73
C SER A 515 -29.53 42.10 -17.59
N ASN A 516 -29.07 41.00 -18.20
CA ASN A 516 -27.89 40.92 -19.08
C ASN A 516 -27.96 41.85 -20.31
N LYS A 517 -26.82 42.42 -20.72
CA LYS A 517 -26.49 42.58 -22.14
C LYS A 517 -25.00 42.76 -22.41
N SER A 518 -24.51 42.05 -23.42
CA SER A 518 -23.21 42.25 -24.06
C SER A 518 -23.28 43.37 -25.09
N ILE A 519 -22.19 44.13 -25.28
CA ILE A 519 -22.02 45.07 -26.40
C ILE A 519 -20.67 44.83 -27.07
N ILE A 520 -20.69 44.77 -28.40
CA ILE A 520 -19.54 44.86 -29.31
C ILE A 520 -19.64 46.25 -29.97
N ASN A 521 -18.53 46.88 -30.33
CA ASN A 521 -18.48 47.72 -31.53
C ASN A 521 -17.04 47.96 -32.01
N GLU A 522 -16.94 48.55 -33.20
CA GLU A 522 -15.80 48.37 -34.12
C GLU A 522 -14.91 49.62 -34.31
N HIS A 523 -13.78 49.38 -34.99
CA HIS A 523 -13.01 50.27 -35.87
C HIS A 523 -13.18 51.81 -35.79
N HIS A 524 -12.03 52.49 -35.69
CA HIS A 524 -11.66 53.47 -36.73
C HIS A 524 -10.13 53.53 -36.90
N LEU A 525 -9.69 53.72 -38.14
CA LEU A 525 -8.34 54.14 -38.53
C LEU A 525 -8.43 55.53 -39.17
N ASN A 526 -7.32 56.27 -39.18
CA ASN A 526 -7.01 57.31 -40.17
C ASN A 526 -5.50 57.59 -40.17
N ASP A 527 -4.97 58.03 -41.31
CA ASP A 527 -3.55 57.95 -41.64
C ASP A 527 -2.74 59.22 -41.38
N GLN A 528 -1.41 59.10 -41.42
CA GLN A 528 -0.55 60.10 -42.07
C GLN A 528 0.77 59.48 -42.57
N GLU A 529 1.27 60.00 -43.69
CA GLU A 529 2.27 59.38 -44.56
C GLU A 529 3.70 59.91 -44.32
N LEU A 530 4.72 59.20 -44.85
CA LEU A 530 5.74 59.79 -45.74
C LEU A 530 6.62 58.69 -46.39
N GLU A 531 7.17 58.99 -47.56
CA GLU A 531 7.54 58.03 -48.62
C GLU A 531 9.07 57.78 -48.80
N THR A 532 9.43 57.05 -49.88
CA THR A 532 10.76 56.94 -50.56
C THR A 532 11.85 56.04 -49.92
N ASP A 533 12.62 55.22 -50.68
CA ASP A 533 12.48 54.77 -52.09
C ASP A 533 13.28 53.49 -52.44
N CYS A 534 12.94 52.87 -53.60
CA CYS A 534 13.73 52.08 -54.59
C CYS A 534 14.93 51.17 -54.18
N THR A 535 15.28 50.03 -54.82
CA THR A 535 14.97 49.34 -56.13
C THR A 535 15.27 47.83 -55.96
N ASP A 536 14.51 46.87 -56.51
CA ASP A 536 14.62 46.15 -57.83
C ASP A 536 15.95 45.40 -58.10
N GLU A 537 16.04 44.27 -58.83
CA GLU A 537 15.13 43.49 -59.74
C GLU A 537 15.19 41.97 -59.40
N GLY A 538 14.41 41.00 -59.94
CA GLY A 538 13.23 41.03 -60.83
C GLY A 538 12.96 39.69 -61.58
N PHE A 539 11.69 39.44 -61.95
CA PHE A 539 11.15 38.51 -62.99
C PHE A 539 11.23 36.96 -62.82
N TYR A 540 10.25 36.13 -63.23
CA TYR A 540 8.76 36.13 -63.49
C TYR A 540 8.39 34.61 -63.77
N ILE A 541 7.24 34.00 -64.09
CA ILE A 541 5.83 34.24 -64.52
C ILE A 541 4.96 33.07 -63.93
N GLY A 542 3.65 33.12 -63.65
CA GLY A 542 2.68 34.24 -63.64
C GLY A 542 1.26 33.95 -64.20
N GLY A 543 0.50 32.93 -63.69
CA GLY A 543 -0.93 32.74 -64.03
C GLY A 543 -1.64 31.70 -63.12
N THR A 544 -2.72 31.96 -62.34
CA THR A 544 -4.11 32.49 -62.58
C THR A 544 -5.13 31.39 -62.98
N ILE A 545 -6.41 31.34 -62.52
CA ILE A 545 -7.22 32.29 -61.71
C ILE A 545 -8.45 31.60 -60.99
N ASN A 546 -8.96 32.21 -59.89
CA ASN A 546 -10.31 32.11 -59.26
C ASN A 546 -10.96 30.75 -58.90
N ASN A 547 -11.38 30.47 -57.64
CA ASN A 547 -12.46 31.03 -56.78
C ASN A 547 -13.89 30.49 -57.04
N SER A 548 -14.45 29.67 -56.12
CA SER A 548 -15.49 30.13 -55.16
C SER A 548 -16.26 29.01 -54.40
N ASN A 549 -16.46 29.22 -53.10
CA ASN A 549 -17.65 29.00 -52.25
C ASN A 549 -18.45 27.68 -52.10
N GLN A 550 -18.99 27.60 -50.86
CA GLN A 550 -20.27 27.03 -50.39
C GLN A 550 -20.39 25.58 -49.88
N LYS A 551 -21.16 25.49 -48.78
CA LYS A 551 -21.72 24.30 -48.13
C LYS A 551 -23.19 24.16 -48.59
N LEU A 552 -23.72 22.93 -48.73
CA LEU A 552 -24.83 22.38 -47.92
C LEU A 552 -25.32 20.99 -48.41
N TYR A 553 -25.76 20.17 -47.44
CA TYR A 553 -26.87 19.19 -47.43
C TYR A 553 -27.29 18.36 -48.67
N ASN A 554 -27.46 17.06 -48.39
CA ASN A 554 -28.53 16.13 -48.84
C ASN A 554 -29.15 16.26 -50.25
N LYS A 555 -29.08 15.16 -51.01
CA LYS A 555 -30.23 14.21 -51.11
C LYS A 555 -29.85 12.84 -51.69
N ASN A 556 -30.65 11.83 -51.37
CA ASN A 556 -30.71 10.57 -52.12
C ASN A 556 -31.44 10.79 -53.45
N VAL A 557 -31.09 10.01 -54.47
CA VAL A 557 -31.88 9.87 -55.71
C VAL A 557 -32.85 8.69 -55.56
N VAL A 558 -34.02 8.81 -56.20
CA VAL A 558 -35.18 7.91 -56.14
C VAL A 558 -35.36 7.25 -57.52
N GLN A 559 -36.32 6.32 -57.66
CA GLN A 559 -37.15 5.96 -58.85
C GLN A 559 -37.21 4.43 -59.07
N ILE A 560 -38.29 3.81 -59.58
CA ILE A 560 -39.73 4.14 -59.77
C ILE A 560 -40.48 2.77 -59.87
N GLU A 561 -41.70 2.60 -59.37
CA GLU A 561 -43.01 2.43 -60.07
C GLU A 561 -44.03 2.12 -58.92
N GLU A 562 -45.19 2.77 -58.74
CA GLU A 562 -46.41 2.84 -59.59
C GLU A 562 -47.15 1.48 -59.67
N ASP A 563 -48.43 1.32 -59.31
CA ASP A 563 -49.43 2.20 -58.63
C ASP A 563 -50.52 1.28 -57.94
N GLN A 564 -51.74 1.59 -57.46
CA GLN A 564 -52.69 2.73 -57.52
C GLN A 564 -53.74 2.67 -56.37
N ASP A 565 -54.41 3.80 -56.09
CA ASP A 565 -55.67 4.10 -55.35
C ASP A 565 -56.41 3.08 -54.45
N MET A 566 -56.79 3.51 -53.22
CA MET A 566 -58.16 3.91 -52.78
C MET A 566 -58.33 3.86 -51.23
N GLU A 567 -59.42 4.40 -50.69
CA GLU A 567 -59.57 4.81 -49.27
C GLU A 567 -59.91 3.72 -48.21
N CYS A 568 -59.64 4.13 -46.95
CA CYS A 568 -60.46 3.92 -45.74
C CYS A 568 -60.09 2.87 -44.66
N THR A 569 -59.76 3.43 -43.49
CA THR A 569 -60.10 3.00 -42.11
C THR A 569 -59.47 1.77 -41.43
N GLU A 570 -58.91 2.06 -40.24
CA GLU A 570 -58.86 1.25 -39.00
C GLU A 570 -58.00 -0.02 -38.89
N LYS A 571 -56.94 0.15 -38.07
CA LYS A 571 -56.50 -0.73 -36.96
C LYS A 571 -55.74 -2.05 -37.26
N ARG A 572 -54.68 -2.20 -36.44
CA ARG A 572 -53.88 -3.39 -36.08
C ARG A 572 -52.71 -3.79 -37.00
N LYS A 573 -51.54 -3.88 -36.35
CA LYS A 573 -50.48 -4.91 -36.46
C LYS A 573 -50.33 -5.62 -37.83
N THR A 574 -49.17 -5.46 -38.47
CA THR A 574 -48.13 -6.53 -38.39
C THR A 574 -46.72 -6.04 -38.79
N SER A 575 -45.75 -6.88 -38.48
CA SER A 575 -44.30 -6.83 -38.76
C SER A 575 -43.85 -6.38 -40.16
N THR A 576 -42.67 -5.75 -40.18
CA THR A 576 -41.64 -6.00 -41.22
C THR A 576 -40.41 -6.67 -40.57
N GLY A 577 -39.72 -7.53 -41.32
CA GLY A 577 -38.46 -8.16 -40.90
C GLY A 577 -37.31 -7.15 -40.85
N THR A 578 -36.38 -7.23 -39.90
CA THR A 578 -35.29 -8.23 -39.82
C THR A 578 -34.20 -7.99 -40.88
N ILE A 579 -33.20 -7.18 -40.52
CA ILE A 579 -31.82 -7.36 -40.97
C ILE A 579 -31.05 -7.93 -39.77
N LEU A 580 -30.25 -8.98 -39.98
CA LEU A 580 -29.56 -9.69 -38.90
C LEU A 580 -28.23 -9.02 -38.54
N ASN A 581 -28.08 -8.62 -37.28
CA ASN A 581 -26.79 -8.61 -36.59
C ASN A 581 -26.77 -9.78 -35.59
N ASN A 582 -26.03 -10.84 -35.92
CA ASN A 582 -25.82 -11.98 -35.04
C ASN A 582 -24.64 -11.70 -34.09
N GLU A 583 -24.89 -10.95 -33.02
CA GLU A 583 -24.01 -10.91 -31.85
C GLU A 583 -24.48 -11.91 -30.78
N PHE A 584 -23.55 -12.43 -29.97
CA PHE A 584 -23.80 -13.63 -29.17
C PHE A 584 -24.79 -13.37 -28.01
N ASN A 585 -25.97 -13.96 -28.13
CA ASN A 585 -27.09 -13.75 -27.23
C ASN A 585 -26.97 -14.58 -25.93
N THR A 586 -26.30 -14.03 -24.91
CA THR A 586 -26.12 -14.67 -23.59
C THR A 586 -26.90 -13.98 -22.46
N ASN A 587 -28.19 -13.66 -22.69
CA ASN A 587 -29.14 -13.30 -21.62
C ASN A 587 -30.59 -13.65 -22.05
N ILE A 588 -30.87 -14.94 -22.22
CA ILE A 588 -32.16 -15.42 -22.72
C ILE A 588 -33.10 -15.76 -21.56
N CYS A 589 -34.06 -14.87 -21.30
CA CYS A 589 -35.24 -15.16 -20.48
C CYS A 589 -36.06 -16.29 -21.14
N LEU A 590 -36.29 -17.39 -20.43
CA LEU A 590 -36.96 -18.59 -20.95
C LEU A 590 -38.36 -18.30 -21.54
N PRO A 591 -39.28 -17.60 -20.84
CA PRO A 591 -40.55 -17.15 -21.44
C PRO A 591 -40.38 -16.34 -22.73
N CYS A 592 -39.44 -15.38 -22.76
CA CYS A 592 -39.16 -14.61 -23.99
C CYS A 592 -38.62 -15.47 -25.15
N LYS A 593 -37.99 -16.62 -24.85
CA LYS A 593 -37.53 -17.59 -25.87
C LYS A 593 -38.69 -18.39 -26.46
N ASN A 594 -39.70 -18.69 -25.64
CA ASN A 594 -40.88 -19.46 -26.01
C ASN A 594 -41.92 -18.63 -26.79
N GLY A 595 -41.78 -17.30 -26.80
CA GLY A 595 -42.74 -16.37 -27.40
C GLY A 595 -43.81 -15.89 -26.42
N ASP A 596 -43.68 -16.20 -25.12
CA ASP A 596 -44.62 -15.77 -24.09
C ASP A 596 -44.59 -14.25 -23.95
N PHE A 597 -45.77 -13.62 -24.00
CA PHE A 597 -45.92 -12.19 -23.78
C PHE A 597 -46.03 -11.90 -22.27
N PRO A 598 -45.24 -10.96 -21.71
CA PRO A 598 -45.38 -10.58 -20.32
C PRO A 598 -46.77 -9.98 -20.07
N THR A 599 -47.41 -10.41 -18.99
CA THR A 599 -48.82 -10.18 -18.61
C THR A 599 -49.24 -8.72 -18.43
N GLY A 600 -48.34 -7.76 -18.64
CA GLY A 600 -48.60 -6.32 -18.47
C GLY A 600 -48.53 -5.81 -17.04
N ILE A 601 -48.47 -6.72 -16.05
CA ILE A 601 -48.46 -6.48 -14.60
C ILE A 601 -47.15 -5.79 -14.19
N HIS A 602 -46.00 -6.37 -14.54
CA HIS A 602 -44.68 -5.79 -14.25
C HIS A 602 -44.15 -5.01 -15.45
N ARG A 603 -43.56 -3.83 -15.19
CA ARG A 603 -43.07 -2.92 -16.23
C ARG A 603 -41.72 -2.32 -15.85
N CYS A 604 -40.93 -1.98 -16.86
CA CYS A 604 -39.69 -1.23 -16.68
C CYS A 604 -39.99 0.21 -16.22
N ALA A 605 -39.49 0.63 -15.06
CA ALA A 605 -39.66 1.98 -14.55
C ALA A 605 -39.18 3.08 -15.53
N PHE A 606 -38.11 2.80 -16.30
CA PHE A 606 -37.49 3.78 -17.19
C PHE A 606 -38.10 3.84 -18.60
N CYS A 607 -38.60 2.74 -19.15
CA CYS A 607 -39.12 2.69 -20.53
C CYS A 607 -40.56 2.14 -20.66
N ASN A 608 -41.24 1.91 -19.54
CA ASN A 608 -42.64 1.44 -19.41
C ASN A 608 -42.97 0.12 -20.17
N ARG A 609 -41.96 -0.56 -20.72
CA ARG A 609 -42.11 -1.85 -21.40
C ARG A 609 -42.47 -2.93 -20.39
N SER A 610 -43.51 -3.71 -20.69
CA SER A 610 -43.88 -4.89 -19.91
C SER A 610 -42.73 -5.91 -19.90
N VAL A 611 -42.47 -6.52 -18.74
CA VAL A 611 -41.35 -7.46 -18.51
C VAL A 611 -41.82 -8.67 -17.72
N HIS A 612 -41.06 -9.77 -17.80
CA HIS A 612 -41.23 -10.91 -16.92
C HIS A 612 -40.55 -10.66 -15.57
N LEU A 613 -41.14 -11.24 -14.53
CA LEU A 613 -40.69 -11.24 -13.14
C LEU A 613 -39.24 -11.76 -12.99
N PHE A 614 -38.85 -12.71 -13.84
CA PHE A 614 -37.50 -13.28 -13.86
C PHE A 614 -36.90 -13.29 -15.29
N GLY A 615 -35.58 -13.13 -15.38
CA GLY A 615 -34.80 -13.31 -16.61
C GLY A 615 -34.63 -12.05 -17.47
N CYS A 616 -35.69 -11.31 -17.84
CA CYS A 616 -35.56 -10.12 -18.70
C CYS A 616 -35.65 -8.77 -17.96
N SER A 617 -35.78 -8.82 -16.63
CA SER A 617 -35.73 -7.65 -15.75
C SER A 617 -35.00 -7.94 -14.44
N VAL A 618 -34.56 -6.87 -13.78
CA VAL A 618 -34.02 -6.87 -12.41
C VAL A 618 -34.95 -6.06 -11.50
N ASN A 619 -34.97 -6.36 -10.20
CA ASN A 619 -35.70 -5.58 -9.21
C ASN A 619 -35.09 -4.16 -9.08
N LEU A 620 -35.92 -3.17 -8.78
CA LEU A 620 -35.43 -1.87 -8.34
C LEU A 620 -34.94 -2.02 -6.88
N VAL A 621 -33.84 -1.37 -6.54
CA VAL A 621 -33.40 -1.33 -5.14
C VAL A 621 -34.46 -0.55 -4.33
N ASP A 622 -34.74 -1.00 -3.11
CA ASP A 622 -35.75 -0.45 -2.19
C ASP A 622 -37.24 -0.72 -2.52
N SER A 623 -37.58 -1.66 -3.42
CA SER A 623 -38.95 -2.19 -3.52
C SER A 623 -39.13 -3.61 -2.95
N GLU A 624 -40.08 -3.75 -2.03
CA GLU A 624 -40.54 -5.03 -1.46
C GLU A 624 -41.08 -5.98 -2.54
N GLU A 625 -40.81 -7.29 -2.42
CA GLU A 625 -41.20 -8.27 -3.44
C GLU A 625 -42.71 -8.57 -3.38
N GLY A 626 -43.42 -8.42 -4.50
CA GLY A 626 -44.88 -8.47 -4.54
C GLY A 626 -45.55 -8.29 -5.90
N TYR A 627 -46.87 -8.46 -5.92
CA TYR A 627 -47.68 -8.38 -7.13
C TYR A 627 -47.72 -6.94 -7.68
N GLY A 628 -47.18 -6.75 -8.90
CA GLY A 628 -47.07 -5.42 -9.53
C GLY A 628 -45.80 -4.63 -9.16
N GLU A 629 -44.81 -5.24 -8.50
CA GLU A 629 -43.53 -4.61 -8.15
C GLU A 629 -42.80 -3.95 -9.34
N SER A 630 -42.03 -2.89 -9.03
CA SER A 630 -41.31 -2.06 -10.01
C SER A 630 -40.00 -2.70 -10.45
N ARG A 631 -39.82 -2.88 -11.76
CA ARG A 631 -38.66 -3.55 -12.34
C ARG A 631 -37.87 -2.64 -13.28
N ILE A 632 -36.65 -3.02 -13.63
CA ILE A 632 -35.84 -2.42 -14.70
C ILE A 632 -35.58 -3.49 -15.76
N CYS A 633 -35.85 -3.23 -17.04
CA CYS A 633 -35.48 -4.17 -18.11
C CYS A 633 -33.96 -4.17 -18.35
N LEU A 634 -33.40 -5.32 -18.76
CA LEU A 634 -31.94 -5.48 -18.91
C LEU A 634 -31.28 -4.42 -19.81
N LEU A 635 -31.98 -3.88 -20.81
CA LEU A 635 -31.45 -2.82 -21.68
C LEU A 635 -31.21 -1.51 -20.89
N CYS A 636 -32.22 -1.06 -20.13
CA CYS A 636 -32.08 0.14 -19.31
C CYS A 636 -31.07 -0.05 -18.17
N PHE A 637 -31.03 -1.25 -17.58
CA PHE A 637 -30.07 -1.58 -16.52
C PHE A 637 -28.62 -1.56 -17.02
N ASN A 638 -28.34 -2.23 -18.15
CA ASN A 638 -27.00 -2.22 -18.75
C ASN A 638 -26.59 -0.79 -19.16
N GLN A 639 -27.53 0.01 -19.67
CA GLN A 639 -27.25 1.39 -20.08
C GLN A 639 -27.00 2.32 -18.87
N SER A 640 -27.59 2.06 -17.70
CA SER A 640 -27.18 2.73 -16.45
C SER A 640 -25.81 2.27 -15.95
N GLU A 641 -25.46 0.99 -16.10
CA GLU A 641 -24.14 0.47 -15.72
C GLU A 641 -23.01 0.99 -16.63
N GLU A 642 -23.24 1.15 -17.94
CA GLU A 642 -22.27 1.80 -18.85
C GLU A 642 -22.05 3.27 -18.48
N ASN A 643 -23.12 4.04 -18.22
CA ASN A 643 -23.00 5.43 -17.78
C ASN A 643 -22.30 5.55 -16.40
N ASN A 644 -22.49 4.58 -15.51
CA ASN A 644 -21.76 4.49 -14.23
C ASN A 644 -20.28 4.11 -14.41
N ALA A 645 -19.91 3.43 -15.51
CA ALA A 645 -18.56 2.93 -15.75
C ALA A 645 -17.57 4.04 -16.15
N GLU A 646 -18.00 5.04 -16.93
CA GLU A 646 -17.10 6.11 -17.40
C GLU A 646 -16.68 7.10 -16.29
N GLU A 647 -17.44 7.23 -15.20
CA GLU A 647 -17.15 8.19 -14.11
C GLU A 647 -16.10 7.71 -13.07
N GLN A 648 -15.56 6.49 -13.18
CA GLN A 648 -14.59 5.97 -12.20
C GLN A 648 -13.11 6.25 -12.54
N TRP A 649 -12.77 6.67 -13.76
CA TRP A 649 -11.36 6.89 -14.12
C TRP A 649 -10.75 8.21 -13.61
N GLN A 650 -11.54 9.23 -13.27
CA GLN A 650 -11.02 10.50 -12.71
C GLN A 650 -10.86 10.51 -11.17
N LYS A 651 -11.32 9.48 -10.45
CA LYS A 651 -11.23 9.40 -8.97
C LYS A 651 -10.00 8.61 -8.48
N LYS A 652 -8.86 8.75 -9.19
CA LYS A 652 -7.50 8.45 -8.69
C LYS A 652 -6.79 9.65 -8.04
N ASN A 653 -7.50 10.76 -7.86
CA ASN A 653 -7.08 11.78 -6.90
C ASN A 653 -6.92 11.15 -5.51
N ILE A 654 -5.86 11.58 -4.84
CA ILE A 654 -5.38 11.10 -3.54
C ILE A 654 -6.56 10.98 -2.57
N SER A 655 -6.74 9.80 -1.96
CA SER A 655 -7.65 9.68 -0.83
C SER A 655 -7.15 10.55 0.32
N ASN A 656 -7.95 11.50 0.79
CA ASN A 656 -7.60 12.40 1.92
C ASN A 656 -7.44 11.67 3.29
N ARG A 657 -7.34 10.33 3.28
CA ARG A 657 -6.88 9.52 4.41
C ARG A 657 -5.37 9.29 4.26
N PRO A 658 -4.53 9.70 5.23
CA PRO A 658 -3.10 9.48 5.15
C PRO A 658 -2.77 7.98 5.04
N PRO A 659 -1.69 7.59 4.33
CA PRO A 659 -1.37 6.19 4.10
C PRO A 659 -1.11 5.46 5.42
N ILE A 660 -1.98 4.50 5.74
CA ILE A 660 -1.90 3.70 6.96
C ILE A 660 -0.55 2.98 6.99
N ARG A 661 0.28 3.31 8.00
CA ARG A 661 1.59 2.70 8.19
C ARG A 661 1.44 1.19 8.37
N SER A 662 2.29 0.40 7.70
CA SER A 662 2.22 -1.06 7.75
C SER A 662 2.28 -1.59 9.18
N ALA A 663 1.51 -2.62 9.53
CA ALA A 663 1.50 -3.23 10.86
C ALA A 663 2.88 -3.72 11.34
N ASN A 664 3.80 -4.01 10.42
CA ASN A 664 5.20 -4.37 10.71
C ASN A 664 6.08 -3.16 11.12
N SER A 665 5.54 -1.95 11.18
CA SER A 665 6.28 -0.74 11.56
C SER A 665 6.55 -0.72 13.06
N TYR A 666 7.73 -0.23 13.45
CA TYR A 666 8.03 0.07 14.85
C TYR A 666 7.16 1.21 15.39
N LEU A 667 6.65 2.08 14.50
CA LEU A 667 5.87 3.27 14.83
C LEU A 667 4.39 3.00 15.16
N THR A 668 3.84 1.87 14.73
CA THR A 668 2.46 1.42 15.03
C THR A 668 2.40 0.62 16.34
N SER A 669 1.22 0.57 16.96
CA SER A 669 0.90 -0.38 18.05
C SER A 669 1.14 -1.84 17.61
N GLN A 670 1.38 -2.72 18.58
CA GLN A 670 1.36 -4.17 18.38
C GLN A 670 0.45 -4.83 19.43
N PRO A 671 -0.87 -4.82 19.22
CA PRO A 671 -1.79 -5.53 20.12
C PRO A 671 -1.30 -6.96 20.41
N GLY A 672 -1.34 -7.40 21.67
CA GLY A 672 -0.85 -8.71 22.10
C GLY A 672 0.68 -8.82 22.29
N PHE A 673 1.42 -7.72 22.28
CA PHE A 673 2.86 -7.71 22.59
C PHE A 673 3.15 -7.85 24.11
N ASP A 674 2.14 -7.64 24.95
CA ASP A 674 2.04 -7.97 26.37
C ASP A 674 1.92 -9.48 26.63
N HIS A 675 1.29 -10.25 25.73
CA HIS A 675 1.22 -11.71 25.81
C HIS A 675 2.46 -12.42 25.22
N LEU A 676 3.49 -11.66 24.82
CA LEU A 676 4.64 -12.16 24.08
C LEU A 676 5.82 -12.48 25.02
N ASP A 677 6.06 -13.78 25.26
CA ASP A 677 7.21 -14.27 26.03
C ASP A 677 8.55 -13.81 25.42
N LEU A 678 9.22 -12.84 26.04
CA LEU A 678 10.44 -12.25 25.50
C LEU A 678 11.65 -13.22 25.50
N SER A 679 11.59 -14.35 26.22
CA SER A 679 12.64 -15.38 26.26
C SER A 679 12.57 -16.37 25.07
N GLN A 680 11.40 -16.54 24.46
CA GLN A 680 11.21 -17.56 23.42
C GLN A 680 11.88 -17.23 22.08
N ASN A 681 12.67 -18.17 21.57
CA ASN A 681 13.27 -18.12 20.24
C ASN A 681 12.24 -18.40 19.13
N GLY A 682 11.46 -17.37 18.78
CA GLY A 682 10.64 -17.39 17.56
C GLY A 682 9.86 -16.10 17.30
N SER A 683 9.69 -15.76 16.03
CA SER A 683 8.45 -15.10 15.60
C SER A 683 7.29 -16.12 15.65
N ILE A 684 6.08 -15.72 15.27
CA ILE A 684 5.08 -16.69 14.77
C ILE A 684 5.76 -17.54 13.70
N LYS A 685 5.53 -18.87 13.71
CA LYS A 685 6.11 -19.78 12.71
C LYS A 685 5.40 -19.52 11.39
N ALA A 686 6.06 -18.76 10.53
CA ALA A 686 5.53 -18.30 9.26
C ALA A 686 5.33 -19.48 8.30
N ILE A 687 4.19 -19.50 7.61
CA ILE A 687 3.91 -20.42 6.51
C ILE A 687 4.05 -19.68 5.18
N ILE A 688 4.30 -20.40 4.10
CA ILE A 688 4.40 -19.78 2.78
C ILE A 688 3.02 -19.38 2.23
N PHE A 689 2.84 -18.10 1.96
CA PHE A 689 1.63 -17.55 1.34
C PHE A 689 1.46 -18.06 -0.10
N LEU A 690 0.32 -18.69 -0.37
CA LEU A 690 -0.08 -19.23 -1.66
C LEU A 690 -0.76 -18.12 -2.49
N LYS A 691 -0.36 -17.95 -3.76
CA LYS A 691 -0.98 -16.99 -4.69
C LYS A 691 -2.06 -17.65 -5.54
N ASN A 692 -3.04 -16.84 -5.97
CA ASN A 692 -4.13 -17.28 -6.85
C ASN A 692 -3.62 -17.97 -8.12
N GLY A 693 -4.24 -19.11 -8.45
CA GLY A 693 -3.95 -19.88 -9.67
C GLY A 693 -4.07 -19.04 -10.95
N ASN A 694 -5.19 -18.33 -11.11
CA ASN A 694 -5.62 -17.55 -12.29
C ASN A 694 -4.68 -16.39 -12.67
N THR A 695 -3.58 -16.19 -11.94
CA THR A 695 -2.62 -15.12 -12.23
C THR A 695 -1.83 -15.43 -13.51
N PHE A 696 -2.08 -14.67 -14.59
CA PHE A 696 -1.31 -14.76 -15.86
C PHE A 696 0.23 -14.63 -15.73
N GLN A 697 0.73 -14.20 -14.57
CA GLN A 697 2.16 -14.15 -14.24
C GLN A 697 2.77 -15.54 -13.92
N ASN A 698 1.94 -16.56 -13.63
CA ASN A 698 2.37 -17.92 -13.36
C ASN A 698 2.80 -18.61 -14.66
N LYS A 699 4.08 -18.97 -14.80
CA LYS A 699 4.58 -19.70 -15.98
C LYS A 699 4.09 -21.15 -15.94
N PRO A 700 3.66 -21.75 -17.08
CA PRO A 700 3.22 -23.15 -17.13
C PRO A 700 4.28 -24.10 -16.57
N CYS A 701 3.87 -24.98 -15.66
CA CYS A 701 4.76 -25.99 -15.08
C CYS A 701 4.82 -27.21 -16.01
N THR A 702 6.02 -27.77 -16.21
CA THR A 702 6.16 -29.02 -16.98
C THR A 702 6.12 -30.22 -16.04
N LEU A 703 5.13 -31.11 -16.25
CA LEU A 703 4.95 -32.37 -15.54
C LEU A 703 5.35 -33.56 -16.43
N PRO A 704 6.11 -34.54 -15.92
CA PRO A 704 6.37 -35.79 -16.64
C PRO A 704 5.06 -36.49 -17.05
N GLY A 705 4.99 -36.97 -18.29
CA GLY A 705 3.82 -37.69 -18.83
C GLY A 705 2.57 -36.85 -19.13
N ILE A 706 2.51 -35.59 -18.69
CA ILE A 706 1.33 -34.70 -18.89
C ILE A 706 1.67 -33.48 -19.76
N GLY A 707 2.93 -33.01 -19.76
CA GLY A 707 3.35 -31.85 -20.55
C GLY A 707 3.27 -30.53 -19.77
N LYS A 708 2.87 -29.44 -20.43
CA LYS A 708 2.77 -28.11 -19.80
C LYS A 708 1.40 -27.92 -19.17
N VAL A 709 1.36 -27.42 -17.94
CA VAL A 709 0.14 -27.28 -17.14
C VAL A 709 0.05 -25.91 -16.48
N ILE A 710 -1.14 -25.31 -16.52
CA ILE A 710 -1.53 -24.12 -15.74
C ILE A 710 -2.58 -24.54 -14.69
N LEU A 711 -2.61 -23.87 -13.54
CA LEU A 711 -3.57 -24.11 -12.47
C LEU A 711 -4.49 -22.90 -12.29
N ASN A 712 -5.80 -23.13 -12.35
CA ASN A 712 -6.85 -22.12 -12.19
C ASN A 712 -7.71 -22.40 -10.95
N ASN A 713 -8.45 -21.38 -10.50
CA ASN A 713 -9.56 -21.44 -9.52
C ASN A 713 -9.22 -22.14 -8.18
N SER A 714 -7.99 -22.01 -7.69
CA SER A 714 -7.48 -22.78 -6.55
C SER A 714 -7.82 -22.23 -5.15
N CYS A 715 -8.77 -21.29 -5.01
CA CYS A 715 -9.01 -20.59 -3.75
C CYS A 715 -9.56 -21.47 -2.62
N SER A 716 -10.37 -22.51 -2.91
CA SER A 716 -10.81 -23.50 -1.93
C SER A 716 -9.66 -24.35 -1.37
N PRO A 717 -8.85 -25.06 -2.19
CA PRO A 717 -7.69 -25.79 -1.67
C PRO A 717 -6.60 -24.88 -1.09
N ASP A 718 -6.36 -23.69 -1.65
CA ASP A 718 -5.39 -22.73 -1.07
C ASP A 718 -5.83 -22.25 0.32
N SER A 719 -7.12 -22.00 0.54
CA SER A 719 -7.66 -21.61 1.85
C SER A 719 -7.54 -22.74 2.87
N LEU A 720 -8.02 -23.95 2.53
CA LEU A 720 -7.97 -25.11 3.40
C LEU A 720 -6.53 -25.43 3.84
N MET A 721 -5.60 -25.49 2.88
CA MET A 721 -4.21 -25.82 3.15
C MET A 721 -3.49 -24.74 3.95
N SER A 722 -3.87 -23.47 3.81
CA SER A 722 -3.32 -22.37 4.62
C SER A 722 -3.69 -22.51 6.10
N ILE A 723 -4.94 -22.84 6.44
CA ILE A 723 -5.34 -23.02 7.85
C ILE A 723 -4.70 -24.28 8.44
N LEU A 724 -4.65 -25.39 7.69
CA LEU A 724 -3.99 -26.61 8.18
C LEU A 724 -2.47 -26.43 8.36
N ALA A 725 -1.84 -25.57 7.55
CA ALA A 725 -0.45 -25.16 7.77
C ALA A 725 -0.30 -24.25 9.01
N CYS A 726 -1.22 -23.33 9.27
CA CYS A 726 -1.24 -22.57 10.54
C CYS A 726 -1.43 -23.50 11.75
N ALA A 727 -2.32 -24.49 11.66
CA ALA A 727 -2.52 -25.50 12.70
C ALA A 727 -1.24 -26.31 12.97
N ALA A 728 -0.53 -26.72 11.91
CA ALA A 728 0.75 -27.42 12.02
C ALA A 728 1.91 -26.51 12.48
N ALA A 729 1.76 -25.19 12.35
CA ALA A 729 2.74 -24.22 12.81
C ALA A 729 2.62 -23.96 14.32
N ASP A 730 1.39 -24.05 14.85
CA ASP A 730 1.03 -23.56 16.19
C ASP A 730 0.68 -24.68 17.19
N SER A 731 0.15 -25.83 16.73
CA SER A 731 -0.05 -27.04 17.55
C SER A 731 1.06 -28.06 17.29
N LYS A 732 1.89 -28.32 18.31
CA LYS A 732 2.91 -29.38 18.24
C LYS A 732 2.27 -30.76 18.07
N VAL A 733 1.17 -31.04 18.76
CA VAL A 733 0.47 -32.33 18.69
C VAL A 733 -0.04 -32.59 17.26
N TYR A 734 -0.51 -31.56 16.57
CA TYR A 734 -0.92 -31.67 15.17
C TYR A 734 0.27 -31.77 14.21
N TYR A 735 1.36 -31.04 14.46
CA TYR A 735 2.60 -31.15 13.68
C TYR A 735 3.23 -32.56 13.74
N ASP A 736 3.31 -33.15 14.93
CA ASP A 736 3.87 -34.49 15.16
C ASP A 736 2.99 -35.57 14.50
N TYR A 737 1.65 -35.40 14.57
CA TYR A 737 0.68 -36.23 13.84
C TYR A 737 0.90 -36.18 12.32
N LEU A 738 0.89 -34.99 11.70
CA LEU A 738 1.13 -34.84 10.26
C LEU A 738 2.49 -35.41 9.86
N SER A 739 3.52 -35.20 10.69
CA SER A 739 4.88 -35.70 10.44
C SER A 739 4.92 -37.22 10.35
N SER A 740 4.15 -37.92 11.19
CA SER A 740 4.06 -39.39 11.17
C SER A 740 3.47 -39.95 9.85
N ILE A 741 2.46 -39.28 9.27
CA ILE A 741 1.77 -39.73 8.04
C ILE A 741 2.39 -39.17 6.74
N SER A 742 3.21 -38.12 6.83
CA SER A 742 3.83 -37.40 5.69
C SER A 742 4.64 -38.24 4.69
N LYS A 743 5.05 -39.46 5.09
CA LYS A 743 5.75 -40.41 4.20
C LYS A 743 4.80 -41.12 3.23
N LYS A 744 3.50 -41.21 3.57
CA LYS A 744 2.46 -41.90 2.79
C LYS A 744 1.45 -40.92 2.19
N ASP A 745 1.07 -39.90 2.94
CA ASP A 745 0.08 -38.92 2.50
C ASP A 745 0.71 -37.67 1.83
N LYS A 746 0.23 -37.34 0.62
CA LYS A 746 0.74 -36.21 -0.18
C LYS A 746 0.34 -34.85 0.40
N THR A 747 -0.85 -34.76 0.99
CA THR A 747 -1.42 -33.52 1.54
C THR A 747 -0.68 -33.13 2.82
N ALA A 748 -0.51 -34.07 3.76
CA ALA A 748 0.31 -33.89 4.97
C ALA A 748 1.76 -33.51 4.63
N LYS A 749 2.36 -34.14 3.61
CA LYS A 749 3.69 -33.77 3.10
C LYS A 749 3.74 -32.32 2.58
N PHE A 750 2.73 -31.88 1.83
CA PHE A 750 2.64 -30.51 1.33
C PHE A 750 2.45 -29.49 2.47
N ILE A 751 1.60 -29.80 3.46
CA ILE A 751 1.42 -28.96 4.65
C ILE A 751 2.78 -28.74 5.33
N ILE A 752 3.54 -29.79 5.59
CA ILE A 752 4.88 -29.67 6.20
C ILE A 752 5.87 -28.91 5.29
N SER A 753 5.77 -29.05 3.97
CA SER A 753 6.55 -28.25 3.02
C SER A 753 6.24 -26.75 3.13
N MET A 754 4.97 -26.36 3.37
CA MET A 754 4.58 -24.95 3.57
C MET A 754 5.26 -24.28 4.77
N LEU A 755 5.68 -25.05 5.78
CA LEU A 755 6.36 -24.56 6.98
C LEU A 755 7.89 -24.47 6.82
N ASN A 756 8.46 -25.21 5.85
CA ASN A 756 9.90 -25.41 5.71
C ASN A 756 10.49 -24.76 4.44
N THR A 757 9.69 -24.61 3.38
CA THR A 757 10.16 -24.21 2.05
C THR A 757 10.24 -22.69 1.89
N LYS A 758 11.45 -22.18 1.65
CA LYS A 758 11.74 -20.74 1.51
C LYS A 758 11.43 -20.13 0.13
N THR A 759 11.02 -20.95 -0.85
CA THR A 759 10.94 -20.53 -2.28
C THR A 759 9.58 -20.81 -2.92
N ARG A 760 8.83 -19.74 -3.25
CA ARG A 760 7.49 -19.80 -3.86
C ARG A 760 7.43 -20.67 -5.14
N LYS A 761 8.50 -20.68 -5.95
CA LYS A 761 8.59 -21.49 -7.19
C LYS A 761 8.51 -23.00 -6.95
N VAL A 762 9.10 -23.49 -5.84
CA VAL A 762 9.04 -24.92 -5.47
C VAL A 762 7.63 -25.27 -5.05
N MET A 763 7.03 -24.48 -4.15
CA MET A 763 5.67 -24.71 -3.67
C MET A 763 4.61 -24.67 -4.78
N HIS A 764 4.75 -23.80 -5.78
CA HIS A 764 3.84 -23.79 -6.93
C HIS A 764 3.92 -25.10 -7.74
N LYS A 765 5.12 -25.67 -7.92
CA LYS A 765 5.30 -26.98 -8.55
C LYS A 765 4.73 -28.11 -7.68
N GLU A 766 4.98 -28.09 -6.37
CA GLU A 766 4.40 -29.09 -5.45
C GLU A 766 2.86 -29.00 -5.39
N ARG A 767 2.27 -27.80 -5.47
CA ARG A 767 0.81 -27.57 -5.49
C ARG A 767 0.19 -28.16 -6.75
N ILE A 768 0.80 -27.93 -7.91
CA ILE A 768 0.38 -28.54 -9.18
C ILE A 768 0.47 -30.06 -9.12
N ILE A 769 1.53 -30.64 -8.54
CA ILE A 769 1.67 -32.10 -8.36
C ILE A 769 0.64 -32.68 -7.37
N LEU A 770 0.25 -31.91 -6.35
CA LEU A 770 -0.78 -32.30 -5.37
C LEU A 770 -2.20 -32.30 -5.98
N LEU A 771 -2.53 -31.29 -6.79
CA LEU A 771 -3.89 -31.09 -7.33
C LEU A 771 -4.14 -31.85 -8.64
N ALA A 772 -3.11 -32.13 -9.45
CA ALA A 772 -3.27 -32.81 -10.74
C ALA A 772 -4.05 -34.16 -10.69
N PRO A 773 -3.92 -35.03 -9.67
CA PRO A 773 -4.70 -36.28 -9.60
C PRO A 773 -6.21 -36.10 -9.44
N TYR A 774 -6.67 -34.91 -9.05
CA TYR A 774 -8.06 -34.63 -8.68
C TYR A 774 -8.77 -33.64 -9.62
N PHE A 775 -8.00 -32.73 -10.25
CA PHE A 775 -8.51 -31.54 -10.93
C PHE A 775 -7.97 -31.32 -12.35
N LEU A 776 -7.18 -32.27 -12.89
CA LEU A 776 -6.67 -32.19 -14.27
C LEU A 776 -7.77 -32.52 -15.28
N SER A 777 -8.20 -31.54 -16.07
CA SER A 777 -9.07 -31.80 -17.21
C SER A 777 -8.25 -32.40 -18.36
N LYS A 778 -8.76 -33.47 -18.98
CA LYS A 778 -8.16 -34.06 -20.19
C LYS A 778 -8.59 -33.32 -21.46
N ASP A 779 -9.70 -32.60 -21.40
CA ASP A 779 -10.43 -32.09 -22.57
C ASP A 779 -10.26 -30.58 -22.74
N LYS A 780 -9.85 -29.86 -21.69
CA LYS A 780 -9.50 -28.42 -21.72
C LYS A 780 -8.01 -28.21 -22.07
N HIS A 781 -7.68 -28.26 -23.36
CA HIS A 781 -6.38 -27.81 -23.88
C HIS A 781 -6.42 -26.33 -24.32
N LEU A 782 -5.46 -25.55 -23.85
CA LEU A 782 -5.16 -24.20 -24.35
C LEU A 782 -4.20 -24.25 -25.54
N ILE A 783 -4.22 -23.17 -26.34
CA ILE A 783 -3.34 -22.97 -27.51
C ILE A 783 -1.88 -23.23 -27.13
N GLY A 784 -1.18 -24.03 -27.95
CA GLY A 784 0.22 -24.42 -27.71
C GLY A 784 0.42 -25.67 -26.84
N GLY A 785 -0.61 -26.50 -26.67
CA GLY A 785 -0.50 -27.81 -26.01
C GLY A 785 -0.32 -27.69 -24.49
N ILE A 786 -1.08 -26.80 -23.86
CA ILE A 786 -1.05 -26.55 -22.42
C ILE A 786 -2.38 -27.05 -21.82
N SER A 787 -2.33 -28.01 -20.91
CA SER A 787 -3.52 -28.47 -20.17
C SER A 787 -3.82 -27.56 -18.98
N THR A 788 -5.08 -27.51 -18.56
CA THR A 788 -5.49 -26.80 -17.34
C THR A 788 -5.85 -27.78 -16.22
N ILE A 789 -5.40 -27.44 -15.01
CA ILE A 789 -5.99 -27.92 -13.76
C ILE A 789 -7.00 -26.85 -13.34
N ASP A 790 -8.26 -27.21 -13.25
CA ASP A 790 -9.36 -26.31 -12.89
C ASP A 790 -9.85 -26.72 -11.50
N ALA A 791 -9.30 -26.08 -10.46
CA ALA A 791 -9.52 -26.47 -9.07
C ALA A 791 -10.79 -25.86 -8.44
N MET A 792 -11.74 -25.43 -9.29
CA MET A 792 -13.04 -24.90 -8.92
C MET A 792 -13.88 -26.00 -8.24
N ASP A 793 -14.08 -25.87 -6.93
CA ASP A 793 -14.67 -26.93 -6.10
C ASP A 793 -15.18 -26.36 -4.77
N THR A 794 -16.20 -26.97 -4.18
CA THR A 794 -16.66 -26.61 -2.81
C THR A 794 -15.63 -27.03 -1.77
N LEU A 795 -15.62 -26.39 -0.60
CA LEU A 795 -14.68 -26.75 0.47
C LEU A 795 -14.83 -28.19 0.93
N SER A 796 -16.06 -28.69 1.04
CA SER A 796 -16.32 -30.05 1.53
C SER A 796 -15.92 -31.12 0.50
N SER A 797 -16.17 -30.88 -0.80
CA SER A 797 -15.66 -31.71 -1.89
C SER A 797 -14.12 -31.68 -1.96
N THR A 798 -13.52 -30.50 -1.78
CA THR A 798 -12.06 -30.33 -1.67
C THR A 798 -11.50 -31.13 -0.50
N ALA A 799 -12.16 -31.07 0.67
CA ALA A 799 -11.77 -31.81 1.87
C ALA A 799 -11.84 -33.33 1.66
N HIS A 800 -12.93 -33.86 1.10
CA HIS A 800 -13.06 -35.30 0.79
C HIS A 800 -11.96 -35.78 -0.19
N LYS A 801 -11.56 -34.95 -1.16
CA LYS A 801 -10.48 -35.26 -2.11
C LYS A 801 -9.10 -35.24 -1.43
N MET A 802 -8.82 -34.21 -0.63
CA MET A 802 -7.47 -33.92 -0.11
C MET A 802 -7.17 -34.50 1.27
N LEU A 803 -8.18 -34.70 2.14
CA LEU A 803 -8.02 -35.08 3.54
C LEU A 803 -8.38 -36.54 3.82
N LYS A 804 -8.51 -37.40 2.81
CA LYS A 804 -8.94 -38.81 2.95
C LYS A 804 -8.14 -39.67 3.94
N ASN A 805 -6.88 -39.31 4.22
CA ASN A 805 -6.04 -39.97 5.23
C ASN A 805 -5.92 -39.17 6.54
N MET A 806 -6.70 -38.10 6.68
CA MET A 806 -6.78 -37.18 7.83
C MET A 806 -8.25 -36.88 8.21
N PRO A 807 -9.12 -37.91 8.35
CA PRO A 807 -10.54 -37.70 8.64
C PRO A 807 -10.75 -36.98 9.98
N SER A 808 -11.86 -36.26 10.10
CA SER A 808 -12.26 -35.53 11.31
C SER A 808 -12.94 -36.44 12.34
N TYR A 809 -13.64 -37.49 11.92
CA TYR A 809 -14.22 -38.50 12.81
C TYR A 809 -14.29 -39.89 12.16
N LYS A 810 -14.59 -40.89 12.99
CA LYS A 810 -14.87 -42.27 12.59
C LYS A 810 -16.19 -42.74 13.22
N LYS A 811 -17.19 -43.05 12.38
CA LYS A 811 -18.47 -43.67 12.80
C LYS A 811 -18.26 -45.19 12.86
N ILE A 812 -18.62 -45.80 13.99
CA ILE A 812 -18.54 -47.25 14.23
C ILE A 812 -19.96 -47.72 14.53
N ASN A 813 -20.46 -48.65 13.74
CA ASN A 813 -21.83 -49.16 13.82
C ASN A 813 -21.80 -50.68 14.10
N GLN A 814 -22.14 -51.08 15.33
CA GLN A 814 -22.01 -52.45 15.83
C GLN A 814 -23.36 -53.05 16.20
N CYS A 815 -23.68 -54.23 15.65
CA CYS A 815 -24.85 -55.01 16.06
C CYS A 815 -24.63 -55.61 17.46
N THR A 816 -25.69 -55.69 18.27
CA THR A 816 -25.65 -56.41 19.56
C THR A 816 -25.67 -57.93 19.40
N ASN A 817 -26.00 -58.45 18.21
CA ASN A 817 -25.90 -59.87 17.89
C ASN A 817 -24.54 -60.19 17.25
N PHE A 818 -23.70 -60.91 17.98
CA PHE A 818 -22.36 -61.35 17.55
C PHE A 818 -22.37 -62.35 16.38
N THR A 819 -23.52 -62.92 16.01
CA THR A 819 -23.69 -63.83 14.87
C THR A 819 -24.30 -63.15 13.62
N CYS A 820 -24.47 -61.83 13.64
CA CYS A 820 -24.93 -61.06 12.49
C CYS A 820 -23.85 -60.98 11.39
N GLU A 821 -24.23 -61.16 10.12
CA GLU A 821 -23.31 -61.08 8.98
C GLU A 821 -22.67 -59.67 8.83
N ASP A 822 -23.44 -58.60 9.06
CA ASP A 822 -22.92 -57.24 9.27
C ASP A 822 -22.78 -56.93 10.77
N PHE A 823 -21.95 -57.69 11.48
CA PHE A 823 -21.70 -57.45 12.91
C PHE A 823 -21.12 -56.05 13.18
N SER A 824 -20.16 -55.57 12.38
CA SER A 824 -19.55 -54.26 12.57
C SER A 824 -19.07 -53.61 11.27
N SER A 825 -19.63 -52.44 10.97
CA SER A 825 -19.18 -51.55 9.91
C SER A 825 -18.49 -50.30 10.51
N GLN A 826 -17.48 -49.79 9.79
CA GLN A 826 -16.64 -48.68 10.25
C GLN A 826 -16.30 -47.74 9.10
N GLN A 827 -16.71 -46.48 9.21
CA GLN A 827 -16.52 -45.44 8.19
C GLN A 827 -15.83 -44.22 8.80
N SER A 828 -15.02 -43.52 8.01
CA SER A 828 -14.30 -42.31 8.44
C SER A 828 -14.59 -41.19 7.46
N TYR A 829 -14.69 -39.97 7.98
CA TYR A 829 -15.23 -38.82 7.25
C TYR A 829 -14.39 -37.57 7.51
N GLU A 830 -14.19 -36.77 6.47
CA GLU A 830 -13.31 -35.60 6.50
C GLU A 830 -13.97 -34.35 7.11
N VAL A 831 -15.30 -34.25 7.02
CA VAL A 831 -16.10 -33.07 7.40
C VAL A 831 -17.26 -33.48 8.32
N VAL A 832 -17.50 -32.70 9.38
CA VAL A 832 -18.72 -32.71 10.20
C VAL A 832 -19.65 -31.63 9.65
N THR A 833 -20.81 -31.96 9.13
CA THR A 833 -21.78 -30.97 8.66
C THR A 833 -22.79 -30.66 9.76
N LEU A 834 -22.99 -29.37 10.08
CA LEU A 834 -23.93 -28.90 11.08
C LEU A 834 -24.94 -27.92 10.46
N THR A 835 -26.20 -28.05 10.86
CA THR A 835 -27.30 -27.21 10.39
C THR A 835 -27.39 -25.91 11.18
N ALA A 836 -27.53 -24.79 10.46
CA ALA A 836 -27.95 -23.50 11.00
C ALA A 836 -29.38 -23.17 10.52
N ILE A 837 -30.18 -22.52 11.36
CA ILE A 837 -31.56 -22.10 11.01
C ILE A 837 -31.57 -20.58 10.87
N ASP A 838 -31.97 -20.07 9.71
CA ASP A 838 -31.90 -18.64 9.36
C ASP A 838 -30.50 -18.02 9.65
N GLY A 839 -29.43 -18.75 9.33
CA GLY A 839 -28.04 -18.36 9.57
C GLY A 839 -27.59 -18.38 11.04
N LYS A 840 -28.41 -18.88 11.97
CA LYS A 840 -28.13 -18.94 13.42
C LYS A 840 -27.82 -20.37 13.85
N ILE A 841 -26.77 -20.54 14.66
CA ILE A 841 -26.32 -21.83 15.20
C ILE A 841 -25.60 -21.65 16.54
N ASN A 842 -25.76 -22.61 17.46
CA ASN A 842 -24.89 -22.76 18.63
C ASN A 842 -23.92 -23.94 18.38
N ILE A 843 -22.69 -23.62 17.96
CA ILE A 843 -21.74 -24.62 17.44
C ILE A 843 -21.44 -25.72 18.47
N GLN A 844 -21.24 -25.39 19.76
CA GLN A 844 -20.97 -26.41 20.79
C GLN A 844 -22.19 -27.33 20.99
N LYS A 845 -23.41 -26.78 21.07
CA LYS A 845 -24.64 -27.58 21.22
C LYS A 845 -24.84 -28.56 20.05
N GLU A 846 -24.69 -28.10 18.81
CA GLU A 846 -24.89 -28.98 17.65
C GLU A 846 -23.76 -30.01 17.49
N VAL A 847 -22.53 -29.69 17.93
CA VAL A 847 -21.43 -30.67 18.07
C VAL A 847 -21.76 -31.72 19.14
N ASP A 848 -22.28 -31.33 20.30
CA ASP A 848 -22.68 -32.27 21.37
C ASP A 848 -23.83 -33.20 20.94
N ILE A 849 -24.72 -32.73 20.06
CA ILE A 849 -25.74 -33.54 19.42
C ILE A 849 -25.12 -34.52 18.40
N PHE A 850 -24.26 -34.03 17.50
CA PHE A 850 -23.64 -34.84 16.43
C PHE A 850 -22.76 -35.99 16.95
N PHE A 851 -22.06 -35.79 18.08
CA PHE A 851 -21.18 -36.81 18.66
C PHE A 851 -21.84 -37.70 19.71
N LYS A 852 -23.16 -37.56 19.92
CA LYS A 852 -23.95 -38.43 20.80
C LYS A 852 -24.03 -39.85 20.24
N ASN A 853 -24.02 -40.86 21.11
CA ASN A 853 -24.23 -42.24 20.71
C ASN A 853 -25.70 -42.49 20.36
N GLU A 854 -25.95 -43.18 19.26
CA GLU A 854 -27.29 -43.50 18.74
C GLU A 854 -27.55 -45.02 18.84
N THR A 855 -28.83 -45.42 18.86
CA THR A 855 -29.21 -46.85 18.76
C THR A 855 -30.27 -47.05 17.69
N THR A 856 -30.01 -47.92 16.71
CA THR A 856 -30.91 -48.24 15.59
C THR A 856 -31.22 -49.73 15.54
N ILE A 857 -32.02 -50.18 14.56
CA ILE A 857 -32.36 -51.60 14.34
C ILE A 857 -31.50 -52.16 13.20
N CYS A 858 -31.07 -53.42 13.30
CA CYS A 858 -30.24 -54.07 12.29
C CYS A 858 -31.06 -54.68 11.16
N SER A 859 -30.98 -54.12 9.95
CA SER A 859 -31.66 -54.55 8.72
C SER A 859 -31.39 -56.00 8.27
N TYR A 860 -30.51 -56.73 8.97
CA TYR A 860 -30.15 -58.12 8.68
C TYR A 860 -30.64 -59.13 9.73
N CYS A 861 -31.03 -58.69 10.94
CA CYS A 861 -31.38 -59.60 12.05
C CYS A 861 -32.22 -58.97 13.18
N ASP A 862 -32.81 -57.80 12.96
CA ASP A 862 -33.67 -56.99 13.85
C ASP A 862 -33.13 -56.68 15.26
N SER A 863 -31.91 -57.11 15.55
CA SER A 863 -31.18 -56.82 16.78
C SER A 863 -30.75 -55.35 16.81
N LYS A 864 -30.63 -54.77 18.01
CA LYS A 864 -30.19 -53.38 18.15
C LYS A 864 -28.78 -53.19 17.58
N ARG A 865 -28.52 -52.01 17.03
CA ARG A 865 -27.18 -51.56 16.67
C ARG A 865 -26.80 -50.35 17.49
N ASN A 866 -25.59 -50.35 18.04
CA ASN A 866 -24.99 -49.22 18.73
C ASN A 866 -24.12 -48.45 17.75
N ILE A 867 -24.39 -47.16 17.60
CA ILE A 867 -23.64 -46.25 16.76
C ILE A 867 -22.82 -45.34 17.66
N THR A 868 -21.50 -45.31 17.45
CA THR A 868 -20.57 -44.47 18.22
C THR A 868 -19.71 -43.63 17.28
N VAL A 869 -19.50 -42.36 17.64
CA VAL A 869 -18.82 -41.37 16.77
C VAL A 869 -17.52 -40.91 17.44
N ASN A 870 -16.38 -41.30 16.87
CA ASN A 870 -15.06 -41.10 17.47
C ASN A 870 -14.25 -40.02 16.72
N VAL A 871 -14.13 -38.85 17.33
CA VAL A 871 -13.35 -37.68 16.86
C VAL A 871 -11.87 -38.04 16.57
N LYS A 872 -11.20 -37.22 15.76
CA LYS A 872 -9.78 -37.35 15.39
C LYS A 872 -9.00 -36.07 15.72
N LYS A 873 -7.72 -36.01 15.32
CA LYS A 873 -6.78 -34.93 15.73
C LYS A 873 -7.11 -33.55 15.13
N ASN A 874 -7.87 -33.51 14.04
CA ASN A 874 -8.50 -32.33 13.46
C ASN A 874 -10.02 -32.51 13.47
N VAL A 875 -10.75 -31.40 13.47
CA VAL A 875 -12.20 -31.35 13.20
C VAL A 875 -12.46 -30.22 12.21
N LEU A 876 -12.87 -30.57 11.00
CA LEU A 876 -13.53 -29.66 10.06
C LEU A 876 -15.03 -29.69 10.36
N ILE A 877 -15.61 -28.51 10.57
CA ILE A 877 -17.05 -28.30 10.74
C ILE A 877 -17.53 -27.46 9.56
N GLU A 878 -18.40 -28.00 8.73
CA GLU A 878 -19.16 -27.27 7.70
C GLU A 878 -20.47 -26.74 8.31
N LEU A 879 -20.86 -25.52 7.93
CA LEU A 879 -22.13 -24.91 8.30
C LEU A 879 -23.06 -24.84 7.09
N VAL A 880 -24.26 -25.42 7.24
CA VAL A 880 -25.33 -25.42 6.21
C VAL A 880 -26.53 -24.66 6.76
N SER A 881 -26.79 -23.46 6.24
CA SER A 881 -27.96 -22.68 6.65
C SER A 881 -29.20 -23.06 5.87
N ILE A 882 -30.26 -23.45 6.58
CA ILE A 882 -31.59 -23.79 6.04
C ILE A 882 -32.59 -22.67 6.44
N PRO A 883 -33.49 -22.23 5.53
CA PRO A 883 -34.58 -21.33 5.87
C PRO A 883 -35.62 -22.01 6.77
N LYS A 884 -36.08 -21.33 7.82
CA LYS A 884 -37.06 -21.84 8.79
C LYS A 884 -38.41 -22.25 8.19
N GLU A 885 -38.80 -21.69 7.04
CA GLU A 885 -40.02 -22.11 6.32
C GLU A 885 -39.90 -23.54 5.75
N LEU A 886 -38.67 -23.98 5.43
CA LEU A 886 -38.38 -25.34 4.98
C LEU A 886 -38.45 -26.34 6.15
N GLU A 887 -38.01 -25.93 7.35
CA GLU A 887 -38.19 -26.66 8.61
C GLU A 887 -39.68 -26.82 8.96
N ALA A 888 -40.48 -25.77 8.79
CA ALA A 888 -41.93 -25.83 9.01
C ALA A 888 -42.67 -26.77 8.03
N SER A 889 -42.24 -26.83 6.77
CA SER A 889 -42.83 -27.72 5.76
C SER A 889 -42.38 -29.18 5.88
N THR A 890 -41.39 -29.49 6.72
CA THR A 890 -40.82 -30.84 6.89
C THR A 890 -41.33 -31.53 8.17
N SER A 891 -42.59 -31.28 8.53
CA SER A 891 -43.29 -31.93 9.65
C SER A 891 -43.72 -33.38 9.37
N ALA A 892 -42.77 -34.23 8.96
CA ALA A 892 -42.91 -35.68 8.82
C ALA A 892 -41.83 -36.39 9.65
N LEU A 893 -42.17 -37.54 10.24
CA LEU A 893 -41.27 -38.26 11.16
C LEU A 893 -40.18 -39.11 10.47
N ASP A 894 -40.19 -39.19 9.15
CA ASP A 894 -39.25 -39.98 8.33
C ASP A 894 -38.56 -39.07 7.30
N ILE A 895 -37.42 -38.45 7.67
CA ILE A 895 -36.65 -37.56 6.77
C ILE A 895 -35.14 -37.81 6.89
N ASP A 896 -34.65 -38.88 6.25
CA ASP A 896 -33.23 -39.03 5.92
C ASP A 896 -32.74 -37.98 4.88
N ILE A 897 -33.68 -37.30 4.22
CA ILE A 897 -33.50 -36.44 3.03
C ILE A 897 -32.75 -35.12 3.33
N ILE A 898 -32.73 -34.65 4.58
CA ILE A 898 -32.02 -33.40 4.94
C ILE A 898 -30.50 -33.51 4.69
N ASN A 899 -29.94 -34.74 4.71
CA ASN A 899 -28.53 -34.99 4.39
C ASN A 899 -28.16 -34.67 2.92
N ASP A 900 -29.14 -34.59 2.01
CA ASP A 900 -28.94 -34.35 0.58
C ASP A 900 -29.11 -32.87 0.17
N ILE A 901 -29.28 -31.94 1.12
CA ILE A 901 -29.32 -30.49 0.83
C ILE A 901 -27.92 -30.03 0.42
N GLN A 902 -27.62 -30.14 -0.88
CA GLN A 902 -26.35 -29.72 -1.45
C GLN A 902 -26.04 -28.25 -1.12
N GLN A 903 -24.76 -27.97 -0.84
CA GLN A 903 -24.27 -26.64 -0.43
C GLN A 903 -24.79 -25.49 -1.31
N ASN A 904 -25.05 -25.73 -2.60
CA ASN A 904 -25.62 -24.77 -3.57
C ASN A 904 -26.97 -24.15 -3.13
N TYR A 905 -27.74 -24.84 -2.30
CA TYR A 905 -29.05 -24.41 -1.78
C TYR A 905 -28.97 -23.86 -0.34
N ALA A 906 -27.78 -23.89 0.28
CA ALA A 906 -27.56 -23.41 1.65
C ALA A 906 -27.39 -21.88 1.68
N GLY A 907 -28.13 -21.23 2.58
CA GLY A 907 -28.04 -19.78 2.83
C GLY A 907 -26.71 -19.34 3.46
N GLU A 908 -26.58 -18.04 3.73
CA GLU A 908 -25.38 -17.47 4.34
C GLU A 908 -25.40 -17.59 5.88
N THR A 909 -24.24 -17.91 6.48
CA THR A 909 -24.08 -17.99 7.95
C THR A 909 -23.20 -16.84 8.43
N LEU A 910 -23.84 -15.71 8.77
CA LEU A 910 -23.17 -14.42 9.00
C LEU A 910 -22.64 -14.24 10.43
N LEU A 911 -21.41 -14.71 10.66
CA LEU A 911 -20.70 -14.63 11.94
C LEU A 911 -19.56 -13.61 11.92
N THR A 912 -19.41 -12.87 13.02
CA THR A 912 -18.15 -12.22 13.39
C THR A 912 -17.14 -13.28 13.83
N LEU A 913 -15.85 -12.94 13.81
CA LEU A 913 -14.79 -13.87 14.23
C LEU A 913 -14.79 -14.16 15.74
N ASP A 914 -15.53 -13.36 16.52
CA ASP A 914 -15.59 -13.45 17.97
C ASP A 914 -16.80 -14.24 18.48
N GLU A 915 -17.91 -14.27 17.73
CA GLU A 915 -19.02 -15.21 17.92
C GLU A 915 -18.60 -16.68 17.74
N ILE A 916 -17.46 -16.97 17.08
CA ILE A 916 -16.94 -18.33 16.90
C ILE A 916 -16.20 -18.79 18.19
N PRO A 917 -16.57 -19.94 18.80
CA PRO A 917 -15.89 -20.49 19.97
C PRO A 917 -14.39 -20.69 19.75
N LYS A 918 -13.57 -20.32 20.75
CA LYS A 918 -12.11 -20.53 20.69
C LYS A 918 -11.71 -21.95 21.09
N THR A 919 -12.59 -22.64 21.82
CA THR A 919 -12.47 -24.05 22.21
C THR A 919 -13.79 -24.77 21.98
N LEU A 920 -13.71 -26.06 21.64
CA LEU A 920 -14.81 -27.02 21.72
C LEU A 920 -14.40 -28.17 22.63
N ASN A 921 -15.34 -28.67 23.43
CA ASN A 921 -15.13 -29.87 24.24
C ASN A 921 -15.95 -31.02 23.64
N VAL A 922 -15.30 -32.14 23.31
CA VAL A 922 -15.97 -33.31 22.72
C VAL A 922 -15.38 -34.59 23.32
N ASN A 923 -16.22 -35.47 23.85
CA ASN A 923 -15.85 -36.77 24.44
C ASN A 923 -14.67 -36.71 25.44
N GLY A 924 -14.60 -35.65 26.26
CA GLY A 924 -13.52 -35.45 27.24
C GLY A 924 -12.20 -34.90 26.67
N HIS A 925 -12.20 -34.39 25.44
CA HIS A 925 -11.06 -33.73 24.81
C HIS A 925 -11.40 -32.29 24.41
N THR A 926 -10.52 -31.35 24.76
CA THR A 926 -10.61 -29.95 24.32
C THR A 926 -9.88 -29.77 22.99
N TYR A 927 -10.57 -29.18 22.03
CA TYR A 927 -10.08 -28.81 20.71
C TYR A 927 -10.03 -27.28 20.61
N TYR A 928 -8.96 -26.74 20.02
CA TYR A 928 -8.73 -25.31 19.88
C TYR A 928 -8.95 -24.86 18.44
N ILE A 929 -9.56 -23.69 18.25
CA ILE A 929 -9.76 -23.13 16.91
C ILE A 929 -8.40 -22.83 16.25
N ARG A 930 -8.30 -23.15 14.95
CA ARG A 930 -7.14 -22.86 14.08
C ARG A 930 -7.53 -21.95 12.92
N GLY A 931 -8.80 -21.90 12.55
CA GLY A 931 -9.31 -20.90 11.63
C GLY A 931 -10.77 -21.11 11.21
N THR A 932 -11.23 -20.23 10.34
CA THR A 932 -12.50 -20.32 9.61
C THR A 932 -12.28 -19.96 8.14
N ILE A 933 -13.06 -20.55 7.24
CA ILE A 933 -13.06 -20.22 5.81
C ILE A 933 -14.38 -19.56 5.45
N VAL A 934 -14.27 -18.41 4.81
CA VAL A 934 -15.36 -17.52 4.41
C VAL A 934 -15.54 -17.60 2.90
N PHE A 935 -16.79 -17.60 2.45
CA PHE A 935 -17.14 -17.50 1.04
C PHE A 935 -17.70 -16.12 0.70
N ASN A 936 -17.06 -15.43 -0.23
CA ASN A 936 -17.57 -14.20 -0.81
C ASN A 936 -18.34 -14.54 -2.10
N SER A 937 -19.67 -14.54 -1.98
CA SER A 937 -20.63 -14.43 -3.07
C SER A 937 -20.42 -13.14 -3.87
N GLY A 938 -20.75 -13.17 -5.18
CA GLY A 938 -20.90 -11.95 -5.97
C GLY A 938 -22.25 -11.28 -5.71
N LEU A 939 -22.43 -10.02 -6.15
CA LEU A 939 -23.69 -9.28 -6.02
C LEU A 939 -24.81 -9.81 -6.93
N ARG A 940 -25.34 -11.00 -6.61
CA ARG A 940 -26.61 -11.56 -7.08
C ARG A 940 -27.27 -12.32 -5.93
N THR A 941 -28.54 -12.03 -5.68
CA THR A 941 -29.31 -12.50 -4.52
C THR A 941 -29.91 -13.89 -4.71
N GLY A 942 -30.38 -14.50 -3.62
CA GLY A 942 -31.30 -15.64 -3.60
C GLY A 942 -30.67 -17.03 -3.59
N LEU A 943 -29.70 -17.32 -4.47
CA LEU A 943 -29.09 -18.66 -4.61
C LEU A 943 -27.59 -18.57 -4.85
N ARG A 944 -26.84 -19.61 -4.45
CA ARG A 944 -25.39 -19.66 -4.68
C ARG A 944 -25.06 -19.79 -6.17
N VAL A 945 -24.69 -18.68 -6.80
CA VAL A 945 -23.97 -18.71 -8.06
C VAL A 945 -22.62 -19.41 -7.86
N THR A 946 -22.26 -20.31 -8.78
CA THR A 946 -21.02 -21.10 -8.74
C THR A 946 -19.76 -20.23 -8.79
N SER A 947 -19.88 -18.97 -9.22
CA SER A 947 -18.83 -17.96 -9.18
C SER A 947 -18.79 -17.22 -7.83
N GLY A 948 -17.80 -17.53 -7.01
CA GLY A 948 -17.46 -16.79 -5.79
C GLY A 948 -15.99 -16.98 -5.41
N HIS A 949 -15.59 -16.49 -4.24
CA HIS A 949 -14.19 -16.53 -3.79
C HIS A 949 -14.01 -16.91 -2.32
N TYR A 950 -13.10 -17.85 -2.05
CA TYR A 950 -12.80 -18.36 -0.72
C TYR A 950 -11.64 -17.62 -0.05
N LYS A 951 -11.78 -17.37 1.26
CA LYS A 951 -10.75 -16.73 2.09
C LYS A 951 -10.57 -17.47 3.40
N ALA A 952 -9.32 -17.81 3.71
CA ALA A 952 -8.97 -18.40 5.00
C ALA A 952 -8.66 -17.33 6.04
N PHE A 953 -9.30 -17.41 7.19
CA PHE A 953 -8.98 -16.65 8.40
C PHE A 953 -8.36 -17.63 9.39
N ALA A 954 -7.07 -17.52 9.67
CA ALA A 954 -6.37 -18.42 10.59
C ALA A 954 -6.22 -17.76 11.98
N TYR A 955 -6.59 -18.48 13.03
CA TYR A 955 -6.39 -18.05 14.42
C TYR A 955 -5.04 -18.56 14.92
N ARG A 956 -4.13 -17.65 15.25
CA ARG A 956 -2.73 -17.95 15.57
C ARG A 956 -2.48 -18.01 17.09
N LYS A 957 -1.42 -18.70 17.50
CA LYS A 957 -1.05 -18.94 18.92
C LYS A 957 -0.89 -17.66 19.77
N ASN A 958 -0.67 -16.49 19.18
CA ASN A 958 -0.66 -15.21 19.88
C ASN A 958 -2.05 -14.57 20.07
N ASN A 959 -3.13 -15.31 19.78
CA ASN A 959 -4.54 -14.90 19.82
C ASN A 959 -4.98 -13.93 18.70
N TYR A 960 -4.23 -13.85 17.59
CA TYR A 960 -4.56 -12.98 16.45
C TYR A 960 -5.07 -13.76 15.23
N TRP A 961 -5.93 -13.09 14.47
CA TRP A 961 -6.43 -13.57 13.19
C TRP A 961 -5.56 -13.09 12.02
N GLU A 962 -5.14 -14.01 11.15
CA GLU A 962 -4.45 -13.75 9.89
C GLU A 962 -5.36 -14.09 8.71
N VAL A 963 -5.47 -13.20 7.72
CA VAL A 963 -6.28 -13.41 6.51
C VAL A 963 -5.41 -13.81 5.33
N TYR A 964 -5.70 -14.99 4.80
CA TYR A 964 -5.11 -15.60 3.61
C TYR A 964 -6.12 -15.48 2.45
N ASP A 965 -6.02 -14.38 1.72
CA ASP A 965 -6.84 -14.03 0.55
C ASP A 965 -5.92 -14.04 -0.69
N ASP A 966 -6.03 -15.06 -1.54
CA ASP A 966 -5.03 -15.36 -2.60
C ASP A 966 -4.93 -14.28 -3.71
N LEU A 967 -5.92 -13.37 -3.76
CA LEU A 967 -6.00 -12.16 -4.57
C LEU A 967 -5.13 -11.01 -4.03
N LYS A 968 -4.46 -11.19 -2.88
CA LYS A 968 -3.54 -10.21 -2.27
C LYS A 968 -2.08 -10.61 -2.50
N ASP A 969 -1.16 -9.66 -2.31
CA ASP A 969 0.28 -9.91 -2.41
C ASP A 969 0.89 -10.59 -1.17
N GLY A 970 0.13 -10.66 -0.06
CA GLY A 970 0.48 -11.32 1.18
C GLY A 970 -0.65 -11.27 2.20
N ILE A 971 -0.37 -11.81 3.39
CA ILE A 971 -1.30 -11.93 4.54
C ILE A 971 -1.78 -10.56 5.00
N THR A 972 -3.07 -10.42 5.28
CA THR A 972 -3.68 -9.19 5.82
C THR A 972 -4.34 -9.42 7.19
N GLN A 973 -4.69 -8.35 7.90
CA GLN A 973 -5.54 -8.41 9.09
C GLN A 973 -7.03 -8.41 8.70
N PRO A 974 -7.93 -9.00 9.50
CA PRO A 974 -9.37 -8.95 9.24
C PRO A 974 -9.96 -7.56 9.50
N LYS A 975 -11.20 -7.36 9.07
CA LYS A 975 -12.04 -6.22 9.49
C LYS A 975 -13.05 -6.70 10.53
N ALA A 976 -13.46 -5.82 11.43
CA ALA A 976 -14.58 -6.05 12.34
C ALA A 976 -15.92 -5.96 11.58
N ILE A 977 -16.26 -7.04 10.86
CA ILE A 977 -17.50 -7.22 10.11
C ILE A 977 -18.00 -8.66 10.32
N LYS A 978 -19.31 -8.90 10.08
CA LYS A 978 -19.82 -10.27 9.88
C LYS A 978 -19.34 -10.82 8.54
N ASN A 979 -19.08 -12.12 8.49
CA ASN A 979 -18.58 -12.84 7.33
C ASN A 979 -19.45 -14.08 7.12
N ASN A 980 -19.70 -14.48 5.86
CA ASN A 980 -20.37 -15.73 5.55
C ASN A 980 -19.41 -16.91 5.78
N VAL A 981 -19.52 -17.53 6.95
CA VAL A 981 -18.65 -18.64 7.40
C VAL A 981 -19.18 -19.97 6.88
N GLU A 982 -18.36 -20.67 6.09
CA GLU A 982 -18.71 -22.02 5.61
C GLU A 982 -18.06 -23.13 6.44
N VAL A 983 -16.77 -23.01 6.76
CA VAL A 983 -16.01 -24.11 7.38
C VAL A 983 -15.17 -23.59 8.54
N ILE A 984 -15.35 -24.13 9.74
CA ILE A 984 -14.53 -23.85 10.92
C ILE A 984 -13.60 -25.04 11.18
N ILE A 985 -12.34 -24.76 11.50
CA ILE A 985 -11.29 -25.78 11.66
C ILE A 985 -10.72 -25.71 13.07
N TYR A 986 -10.82 -26.83 13.79
CA TYR A 986 -10.22 -27.04 15.11
C TYR A 986 -9.17 -28.15 15.06
N THR A 987 -8.18 -28.10 15.95
CA THR A 987 -7.32 -29.25 16.26
C THR A 987 -7.09 -29.35 17.75
N ILE A 988 -6.63 -30.51 18.19
CA ILE A 988 -5.98 -30.65 19.50
C ILE A 988 -4.64 -29.88 19.56
#